data_AF-A0A1C6L355-F1
#
_entry.id   AF-A0A1C6L355-F1
#
_cell.length_a   1.000
_cell.length_b   1.000
_cell.length_c   1.000
_cell.angle_alpha   90.00
_cell.angle_beta   90.00
_cell.angle_gamma   90.00
#
_symmetry.space_group_name_H-M   'P 1'
#
loop_
_entity.id
_entity.type
_entity.pdbx_description
1 polymer ?
#
loop_
_entity_poly.entity_id
_entity_poly.type
_entity_poly.pdbx_seq_one_letter_code
_entity_poly.pdbx_strand_id
1 'polypeptide(L)'
;MSKKKGSSLVVVTIVMGILFTTGTALLSLVVSDYKMRINESKRIENMYKADSGLDIVYNVIAKNCEAAIISSDMAVKNEFKDKKDELDKLYNEINSKFKDEFINFLGKNQNSQDGEKLSVLTEGIINKKYMVFNESSKEFVWNNYRKLEDKDSADIYPKIEIVSYNYDDENEQIIVDVKSTFEASDSEVKNKKTILTEFVVKAPDYEETLVSESDSVKINIYPLFNGKAITADGDMNITSNVSIEGDIWIQGEKEELNDNPLYVFDKYRGGIYIKDGELQVKGNVSTASNLTLNNNATVTVSDDIYALNTYVGKNTLNNISSKNSLVINHDLIVNNDLALNATESNITVKNNFYGISDKNYSGVDKIDTAERALRSSSIIVNEISSNNNIPTSTITVEKDSYIMGVAHIDATDNLGNKYETGESVAVKGNYLAYTEILPGYEEEVTLSYYNPLQLIDSINGNTSIEKKAEYINNYYKSNSNDLTSGGVNLKGEVNAVGAYIKDGNMNYSGWSENEKVKNKRDNFATNVFSMGDKSGIDSTNLYENGQVVKNVKNQIDFSKIGETRIIESSFGKILLNNTSNDVIIENNRVTCGDNIKNIDFNKGIIITSGNVFIDTTGNDEKVITGNVIALGNVEFNGNGAFAIKYDEDVTRKIIAANYNVLKDIFIGSKIVEVEVNVGEKVNIGNSSNGYDVSTYLSNRRWKMLK
;
A
#
# COMPACT_ATOMS: atom_id res chain seq x y z
N MET A 1 86.67 -111.74 27.16
CA MET A 1 86.06 -110.72 26.27
C MET A 1 85.10 -111.41 25.30
N SER A 2 83.79 -111.40 25.56
CA SER A 2 82.75 -111.77 24.58
C SER A 2 81.88 -110.53 24.33
N LYS A 3 81.75 -110.14 23.05
CA LYS A 3 81.24 -108.85 22.61
C LYS A 3 79.70 -108.82 22.65
N LYS A 4 79.15 -107.81 23.34
CA LYS A 4 77.74 -107.37 23.33
C LYS A 4 77.27 -106.98 21.91
N LYS A 5 76.84 -107.92 21.06
CA LYS A 5 76.35 -107.61 19.69
C LYS A 5 74.82 -107.69 19.49
N GLY A 6 74.05 -108.28 20.42
CA GLY A 6 72.57 -108.32 20.33
C GLY A 6 71.87 -107.07 20.90
N SER A 7 72.45 -106.41 21.90
CA SER A 7 71.87 -105.22 22.55
C SER A 7 71.84 -104.00 21.62
N SER A 8 72.79 -103.85 20.69
CA SER A 8 72.78 -102.74 19.73
C SER A 8 71.64 -102.82 18.73
N LEU A 9 71.26 -104.01 18.25
CA LEU A 9 70.15 -104.17 17.29
C LEU A 9 68.81 -103.82 17.94
N VAL A 10 68.56 -104.29 19.17
CA VAL A 10 67.34 -103.97 19.93
C VAL A 10 67.24 -102.48 20.23
N VAL A 11 68.35 -101.84 20.61
CA VAL A 11 68.40 -100.39 20.82
C VAL A 11 68.11 -99.62 19.52
N VAL A 12 68.66 -100.05 18.39
CA VAL A 12 68.37 -99.43 17.08
C VAL A 12 66.90 -99.57 16.69
N THR A 13 66.28 -100.72 16.91
CA THR A 13 64.84 -100.93 16.62
C THR A 13 63.95 -100.09 17.54
N ILE A 14 64.28 -99.97 18.83
CA ILE A 14 63.55 -99.11 19.78
C ILE A 14 63.71 -97.63 19.39
N VAL A 15 64.93 -97.20 19.07
CA VAL A 15 65.22 -95.82 18.64
C VAL A 15 64.49 -95.51 17.32
N MET A 16 64.49 -96.43 16.35
CA MET A 16 63.72 -96.27 15.12
C MET A 16 62.22 -96.27 15.36
N GLY A 17 61.70 -97.14 16.23
CA GLY A 17 60.29 -97.13 16.62
C GLY A 17 59.89 -95.80 17.24
N ILE A 18 60.71 -95.27 18.14
CA ILE A 18 60.51 -93.93 18.72
C ILE A 18 60.53 -92.87 17.62
N LEU A 19 61.57 -92.83 16.77
CA LEU A 19 61.71 -91.86 15.67
C LEU A 19 60.55 -91.90 14.67
N PHE A 20 60.07 -93.10 14.30
CA PHE A 20 58.91 -93.23 13.43
C PHE A 20 57.65 -92.70 14.12
N THR A 21 57.46 -93.01 15.41
CA THR A 21 56.26 -92.58 16.17
C THR A 21 56.26 -91.07 16.39
N THR A 22 57.40 -90.46 16.78
CA THR A 22 57.52 -89.00 16.86
C THR A 22 57.46 -88.33 15.49
N GLY A 23 58.05 -88.92 14.46
CA GLY A 23 57.98 -88.41 13.09
C GLY A 23 56.55 -88.36 12.55
N THR A 24 55.79 -89.45 12.72
CA THR A 24 54.36 -89.51 12.34
C THR A 24 53.48 -88.62 13.20
N ALA A 25 53.75 -88.49 14.50
CA ALA A 25 53.04 -87.56 15.38
C ALA A 25 53.26 -86.10 14.96
N LEU A 26 54.50 -85.70 14.65
CA LEU A 26 54.82 -84.37 14.14
C LEU A 26 54.15 -84.09 12.79
N LEU A 27 54.19 -85.06 11.87
CA LEU A 27 53.52 -84.92 10.57
C LEU A 27 52.00 -84.75 10.73
N SER A 28 51.40 -85.52 11.65
CA SER A 28 49.96 -85.42 11.96
C SER A 28 49.59 -84.07 12.57
N LEU A 29 50.44 -83.52 13.45
CA LEU A 29 50.27 -82.17 14.00
C LEU A 29 50.37 -81.09 12.91
N VAL A 30 51.33 -81.20 11.99
CA VAL A 30 51.47 -80.25 10.86
C VAL A 30 50.28 -80.32 9.92
N VAL A 31 49.81 -81.53 9.56
CA VAL A 31 48.60 -81.70 8.73
C VAL A 31 47.36 -81.16 9.43
N SER A 32 47.24 -81.36 10.75
CA SER A 32 46.15 -80.82 11.55
C SER A 32 46.18 -79.28 11.60
N ASP A 33 47.35 -78.67 11.86
CA ASP A 33 47.51 -77.21 11.88
C ASP A 33 47.21 -76.60 10.50
N TYR A 34 47.68 -77.23 9.42
CA TYR A 34 47.37 -76.82 8.05
C TYR A 34 45.87 -76.87 7.76
N LYS A 35 45.19 -77.96 8.12
CA LYS A 35 43.72 -78.08 7.99
C LYS A 35 42.99 -77.03 8.83
N MET A 36 43.46 -76.76 10.05
CA MET A 36 42.88 -75.74 10.93
C MET A 36 43.03 -74.33 10.34
N ARG A 37 44.20 -73.98 9.80
CA ARG A 37 44.45 -72.69 9.13
C ARG A 37 43.62 -72.51 7.86
N ILE A 38 43.46 -73.55 7.05
CA ILE A 38 42.57 -73.50 5.88
C ILE A 38 41.13 -73.29 6.32
N ASN A 39 40.67 -74.00 7.36
CA ASN A 39 39.31 -73.86 7.85
C ASN A 39 39.05 -72.44 8.40
N GLU A 40 39.99 -71.87 9.16
CA GLU A 40 39.91 -70.47 9.62
C GLU A 40 39.97 -69.47 8.46
N SER A 41 40.81 -69.70 7.44
CA SER A 41 40.86 -68.84 6.25
C SER A 41 39.52 -68.86 5.50
N LYS A 42 38.93 -70.04 5.28
CA LYS A 42 37.59 -70.19 4.68
C LYS A 42 36.50 -69.57 5.56
N ARG A 43 36.64 -69.65 6.89
CA ARG A 43 35.73 -69.02 7.85
C ARG A 43 35.70 -67.50 7.69
N ILE A 44 36.87 -66.89 7.56
CA ILE A 44 37.03 -65.45 7.35
C ILE A 44 36.52 -65.05 5.95
N GLU A 45 36.83 -65.84 4.92
CA GLU A 45 36.31 -65.61 3.56
C GLU A 45 34.78 -65.62 3.53
N ASN A 46 34.14 -66.61 4.14
CA ASN A 46 32.67 -66.70 4.22
C ASN A 46 32.07 -65.54 5.03
N MET A 47 32.80 -65.02 6.01
CA MET A 47 32.40 -63.81 6.75
C MET A 47 32.42 -62.58 5.84
N TYR A 48 33.51 -62.35 5.08
CA TYR A 48 33.56 -61.24 4.12
C TYR A 48 32.51 -61.36 3.01
N LYS A 49 32.22 -62.59 2.55
CA LYS A 49 31.13 -62.81 1.59
C LYS A 49 29.77 -62.51 2.18
N ALA A 50 29.50 -62.88 3.43
CA ALA A 50 28.29 -62.45 4.13
C ALA A 50 28.24 -60.92 4.29
N ASP A 51 29.36 -60.27 4.61
CA ASP A 51 29.43 -58.81 4.81
C ASP A 51 29.13 -58.05 3.50
N SER A 52 29.67 -58.55 2.38
CA SER A 52 29.38 -58.00 1.04
C SER A 52 27.89 -58.04 0.68
N GLY A 53 27.11 -58.94 1.29
CA GLY A 53 25.65 -58.96 1.14
C GLY A 53 24.99 -57.76 1.78
N LEU A 54 25.51 -57.29 2.92
CA LEU A 54 25.04 -56.07 3.59
C LEU A 54 25.45 -54.81 2.83
N ASP A 55 26.63 -54.81 2.19
CA ASP A 55 27.02 -53.72 1.29
C ASP A 55 26.07 -53.60 0.08
N ILE A 56 25.65 -54.73 -0.49
CA ILE A 56 24.63 -54.75 -1.55
C ILE A 56 23.34 -54.12 -1.04
N VAL A 57 22.89 -54.49 0.16
CA VAL A 57 21.69 -53.94 0.78
C VAL A 57 21.83 -52.44 1.00
N TYR A 58 22.94 -51.97 1.56
CA TYR A 58 23.21 -50.55 1.77
C TYR A 58 23.05 -49.75 0.47
N ASN A 59 23.68 -50.22 -0.61
CA ASN A 59 23.61 -49.54 -1.90
C ASN A 59 22.22 -49.61 -2.53
N VAL A 60 21.50 -50.71 -2.36
CA VAL A 60 20.11 -50.85 -2.81
C VAL A 60 19.19 -49.87 -2.07
N ILE A 61 19.35 -49.75 -0.75
CA ILE A 61 18.61 -48.77 0.05
C ILE A 61 18.95 -47.35 -0.42
N ALA A 62 20.24 -47.03 -0.53
CA ALA A 62 20.69 -45.70 -0.95
C ALA A 62 20.09 -45.28 -2.30
N LYS A 63 20.11 -46.16 -3.30
CA LYS A 63 19.53 -45.86 -4.62
C LYS A 63 18.01 -45.73 -4.63
N ASN A 64 17.31 -46.48 -3.77
CA ASN A 64 15.86 -46.28 -3.63
C ASN A 64 15.55 -44.96 -2.89
N CYS A 65 16.40 -44.52 -1.96
CA CYS A 65 16.30 -43.18 -1.37
C CYS A 65 16.56 -42.07 -2.41
N GLU A 66 17.51 -42.25 -3.32
CA GLU A 66 17.71 -41.31 -4.45
C GLU A 66 16.43 -41.19 -5.30
N ALA A 67 15.78 -42.31 -5.60
CA ALA A 67 14.49 -42.30 -6.31
C ALA A 67 13.37 -41.63 -5.50
N ALA A 68 13.35 -41.84 -4.17
CA ALA A 68 12.40 -41.20 -3.27
C ALA A 68 12.57 -39.67 -3.25
N ILE A 69 13.81 -39.18 -3.19
CA ILE A 69 14.14 -37.74 -3.27
C ILE A 69 13.56 -37.15 -4.55
N ILE A 70 13.81 -37.78 -5.70
CA ILE A 70 13.29 -37.31 -6.99
C ILE A 70 11.75 -37.27 -6.99
N SER A 71 11.10 -38.29 -6.41
CA SER A 71 9.64 -38.34 -6.31
C SER A 71 9.09 -37.21 -5.42
N SER A 72 9.72 -36.98 -4.27
CA SER A 72 9.35 -35.92 -3.33
C SER A 72 9.52 -34.53 -3.94
N ASP A 73 10.65 -34.29 -4.63
CA ASP A 73 10.90 -33.03 -5.34
C ASP A 73 9.80 -32.75 -6.38
N MET A 74 9.40 -33.76 -7.14
CA MET A 74 8.31 -33.62 -8.12
C MET A 74 6.96 -33.32 -7.45
N ALA A 75 6.66 -33.96 -6.32
CA ALA A 75 5.42 -33.72 -5.60
C ALA A 75 5.34 -32.30 -5.04
N VAL A 76 6.42 -31.83 -4.40
CA VAL A 76 6.56 -30.45 -3.91
C VAL A 76 6.41 -29.46 -5.06
N LYS A 77 7.14 -29.66 -6.16
CA LYS A 77 7.09 -28.78 -7.34
C LYS A 77 5.72 -28.71 -8.00
N ASN A 78 4.89 -29.75 -7.89
CA ASN A 78 3.53 -29.74 -8.44
C ASN A 78 2.53 -29.06 -7.50
N GLU A 79 2.66 -29.24 -6.17
CA GLU A 79 1.70 -28.73 -5.19
C GLU A 79 1.94 -27.25 -4.83
N PHE A 80 3.20 -26.85 -4.76
CA PHE A 80 3.60 -25.49 -4.38
C PHE A 80 3.87 -24.59 -5.58
N LYS A 81 3.63 -25.10 -6.80
CA LYS A 81 3.61 -24.29 -8.01
C LYS A 81 2.56 -23.18 -7.84
N ASP A 82 3.00 -21.93 -7.90
CA ASP A 82 2.15 -20.73 -7.87
C ASP A 82 1.48 -20.39 -6.50
N LYS A 83 1.83 -21.06 -5.39
CA LYS A 83 1.36 -20.65 -4.05
C LYS A 83 2.01 -19.33 -3.59
N LYS A 84 1.25 -18.49 -2.87
CA LYS A 84 1.67 -17.17 -2.38
C LYS A 84 1.50 -17.09 -0.85
N ASP A 85 2.59 -17.06 -0.09
CA ASP A 85 2.60 -16.86 1.38
C ASP A 85 3.99 -16.34 1.86
N GLU A 86 4.14 -16.09 3.17
CA GLU A 86 5.42 -15.75 3.82
C GLU A 86 6.47 -16.87 3.63
N LEU A 87 7.69 -16.48 3.27
CA LEU A 87 8.78 -17.39 2.88
C LEU A 87 9.10 -18.47 3.92
N ASP A 88 9.18 -18.10 5.21
CA ASP A 88 9.51 -19.04 6.29
C ASP A 88 8.39 -20.06 6.54
N LYS A 89 7.13 -19.64 6.42
CA LYS A 89 5.98 -20.55 6.54
C LYS A 89 5.96 -21.51 5.36
N LEU A 90 6.17 -20.99 4.15
CA LEU A 90 6.19 -21.78 2.93
C LEU A 90 7.32 -22.82 2.94
N TYR A 91 8.51 -22.48 3.41
CA TYR A 91 9.62 -23.44 3.53
C TYR A 91 9.29 -24.58 4.50
N ASN A 92 8.68 -24.29 5.65
CA ASN A 92 8.28 -25.32 6.61
C ASN A 92 7.24 -26.28 6.04
N GLU A 93 6.24 -25.76 5.30
CA GLU A 93 5.25 -26.58 4.60
C GLU A 93 5.90 -27.47 3.52
N ILE A 94 6.81 -26.88 2.73
CA ILE A 94 7.56 -27.59 1.69
C ILE A 94 8.40 -28.73 2.30
N ASN A 95 9.17 -28.44 3.36
CA ASN A 95 10.03 -29.44 4.00
C ASN A 95 9.22 -30.58 4.62
N SER A 96 8.08 -30.26 5.26
CA SER A 96 7.17 -31.29 5.79
C SER A 96 6.64 -32.19 4.68
N LYS A 97 6.14 -31.59 3.59
CA LYS A 97 5.61 -32.34 2.45
C LYS A 97 6.68 -33.23 1.80
N PHE A 98 7.88 -32.70 1.61
CA PHE A 98 9.01 -33.42 1.03
C PHE A 98 9.32 -34.70 1.82
N LYS A 99 9.40 -34.60 3.16
CA LYS A 99 9.69 -35.72 4.06
C LYS A 99 8.58 -36.78 4.04
N ASP A 100 7.33 -36.33 4.05
CA ASP A 100 6.17 -37.23 3.97
C ASP A 100 6.19 -38.05 2.68
N GLU A 101 6.38 -37.41 1.54
CA GLU A 101 6.43 -38.08 0.23
C GLU A 101 7.63 -39.03 0.12
N PHE A 102 8.77 -38.68 0.75
CA PHE A 102 9.98 -39.51 0.72
C PHE A 102 9.72 -40.86 1.41
N ILE A 103 9.15 -40.80 2.61
CA ILE A 103 8.81 -42.01 3.38
C ILE A 103 7.69 -42.80 2.71
N ASN A 104 6.68 -42.12 2.16
CA ASN A 104 5.56 -42.77 1.46
C ASN A 104 6.04 -43.53 0.21
N PHE A 105 6.99 -42.98 -0.55
CA PHE A 105 7.59 -43.65 -1.71
C PHE A 105 8.31 -44.95 -1.32
N LEU A 106 9.11 -44.91 -0.26
CA LEU A 106 9.84 -46.09 0.24
C LEU A 106 8.89 -47.14 0.87
N GLY A 107 7.81 -46.66 1.50
CA GLY A 107 6.72 -47.40 2.11
C GLY A 107 6.92 -47.63 3.61
N LYS A 108 5.90 -47.32 4.42
CA LYS A 108 5.96 -47.40 5.90
C LYS A 108 5.87 -48.83 6.46
N ASN A 109 5.31 -49.78 5.72
CA ASN A 109 5.06 -51.14 6.19
C ASN A 109 5.62 -52.20 5.23
N GLN A 110 6.01 -53.35 5.79
CA GLN A 110 6.54 -54.49 5.04
C GLN A 110 5.51 -55.14 4.10
N ASN A 111 4.22 -55.12 4.50
CA ASN A 111 3.08 -55.64 3.74
C ASN A 111 2.02 -54.54 3.61
N SER A 112 1.64 -54.15 2.39
CA SER A 112 0.37 -53.46 2.19
C SER A 112 -0.75 -54.46 2.36
N GLN A 113 -1.74 -54.17 3.21
CA GLN A 113 -2.92 -55.03 3.38
C GLN A 113 -3.62 -55.28 2.04
N ASP A 114 -4.15 -56.50 1.88
CA ASP A 114 -4.85 -57.04 0.71
C ASP A 114 -4.05 -57.14 -0.60
N GLY A 115 -3.52 -58.33 -0.90
CA GLY A 115 -3.24 -58.75 -2.28
C GLY A 115 -2.13 -58.01 -3.01
N GLU A 116 -0.89 -58.18 -2.54
CA GLU A 116 0.39 -58.03 -3.24
C GLU A 116 0.78 -56.66 -3.83
N LYS A 117 1.45 -55.84 -2.99
CA LYS A 117 2.65 -55.09 -3.40
C LYS A 117 3.58 -54.90 -2.19
N LEU A 118 4.80 -55.44 -2.25
CA LEU A 118 5.82 -55.17 -1.23
C LEU A 118 6.19 -53.67 -1.26
N SER A 119 6.60 -53.11 -0.11
CA SER A 119 7.14 -51.73 -0.11
C SER A 119 8.34 -51.63 -1.04
N VAL A 120 8.59 -50.46 -1.64
CA VAL A 120 9.72 -50.26 -2.55
C VAL A 120 11.02 -50.66 -1.88
N LEU A 121 11.19 -50.31 -0.60
CA LEU A 121 12.39 -50.70 0.13
C LEU A 121 12.50 -52.23 0.33
N THR A 122 11.41 -52.89 0.69
CA THR A 122 11.36 -54.35 0.90
C THR A 122 11.61 -55.12 -0.40
N GLU A 123 10.90 -54.76 -1.47
CA GLU A 123 11.05 -55.31 -2.81
C GLU A 123 12.48 -55.12 -3.33
N GLY A 124 13.03 -53.92 -3.13
CA GLY A 124 14.39 -53.58 -3.53
C GLY A 124 15.42 -54.46 -2.82
N ILE A 125 15.33 -54.59 -1.49
CA ILE A 125 16.28 -55.38 -0.68
C ILE A 125 16.21 -56.87 -1.05
N ILE A 126 15.02 -57.46 -1.12
CA ILE A 126 14.84 -58.90 -1.37
C ILE A 126 15.29 -59.25 -2.79
N ASN A 127 14.89 -58.45 -3.78
CA ASN A 127 15.16 -58.74 -5.18
C ASN A 127 16.44 -58.08 -5.72
N LYS A 128 17.18 -57.34 -4.87
CA LYS A 128 18.41 -56.60 -5.21
C LYS A 128 18.18 -55.63 -6.37
N LYS A 129 17.07 -54.89 -6.29
CA LYS A 129 16.63 -53.92 -7.31
C LYS A 129 16.49 -52.52 -6.71
N TYR A 130 16.51 -51.53 -7.57
CA TYR A 130 16.27 -50.14 -7.18
C TYR A 130 15.45 -49.43 -8.25
N MET A 131 14.66 -48.44 -7.82
CA MET A 131 13.85 -47.63 -8.72
C MET A 131 14.70 -46.57 -9.41
N VAL A 132 14.41 -46.31 -10.68
CA VAL A 132 15.01 -45.21 -11.46
C VAL A 132 13.89 -44.46 -12.15
N PHE A 133 13.92 -43.14 -12.08
CA PHE A 133 12.97 -42.30 -12.81
C PHE A 133 13.27 -42.33 -14.32
N ASN A 134 12.28 -42.68 -15.13
CA ASN A 134 12.38 -42.63 -16.58
C ASN A 134 11.72 -41.36 -17.11
N GLU A 135 12.55 -40.39 -17.52
CA GLU A 135 12.12 -39.10 -18.07
C GLU A 135 11.16 -39.23 -19.27
N SER A 136 11.29 -40.27 -20.09
CA SER A 136 10.46 -40.43 -21.29
C SER A 136 9.05 -40.92 -20.98
N SER A 137 8.90 -41.82 -20.00
CA SER A 137 7.59 -42.35 -19.58
C SER A 137 7.00 -41.60 -18.39
N LYS A 138 7.77 -40.73 -17.72
CA LYS A 138 7.43 -40.07 -16.46
C LYS A 138 7.02 -41.04 -15.35
N GLU A 139 7.66 -42.22 -15.33
CA GLU A 139 7.36 -43.29 -14.38
C GLU A 139 8.65 -43.83 -13.78
N PHE A 140 8.57 -44.32 -12.54
CA PHE A 140 9.67 -45.06 -11.92
C PHE A 140 9.65 -46.53 -12.37
N VAL A 141 10.82 -47.00 -12.80
CA VAL A 141 11.00 -48.38 -13.28
C VAL A 141 12.05 -49.12 -12.45
N TRP A 142 11.82 -50.41 -12.24
CA TRP A 142 12.77 -51.27 -11.54
C TRP A 142 14.01 -51.52 -12.37
N ASN A 143 15.18 -51.26 -11.80
CA ASN A 143 16.48 -51.63 -12.34
C ASN A 143 17.17 -52.64 -11.42
N ASN A 144 17.98 -53.52 -11.99
CA ASN A 144 18.73 -54.50 -11.21
C ASN A 144 20.04 -53.88 -10.71
N TYR A 145 20.40 -54.13 -9.45
CA TYR A 145 21.68 -53.67 -8.91
C TYR A 145 22.91 -54.28 -9.62
N ARG A 146 22.76 -55.48 -10.22
CA ARG A 146 23.77 -56.09 -11.11
C ARG A 146 23.13 -56.76 -12.34
N LYS A 147 23.84 -56.78 -13.47
CA LYS A 147 23.44 -57.49 -14.70
C LYS A 147 23.39 -59.01 -14.45
N LEU A 148 22.25 -59.63 -14.78
CA LEU A 148 21.96 -61.06 -14.64
C LEU A 148 22.63 -61.95 -15.72
N GLU A 149 23.88 -61.66 -16.12
CA GLU A 149 24.56 -62.47 -17.14
C GLU A 149 25.24 -63.74 -16.59
N ASP A 150 25.45 -63.87 -15.28
CA ASP A 150 26.03 -65.08 -14.67
C ASP A 150 24.96 -65.97 -14.02
N LYS A 151 24.08 -66.58 -14.83
CA LYS A 151 23.04 -67.52 -14.35
C LYS A 151 23.59 -68.79 -13.70
N ASP A 152 24.88 -69.08 -13.82
CA ASP A 152 25.52 -70.29 -13.27
C ASP A 152 26.18 -70.09 -11.88
N SER A 153 25.86 -69.02 -11.14
CA SER A 153 26.55 -68.68 -9.89
C SER A 153 25.64 -68.48 -8.66
N ALA A 154 24.59 -69.29 -8.51
CA ALA A 154 23.79 -69.33 -7.27
C ALA A 154 24.64 -69.68 -6.01
N ASP A 155 25.78 -70.35 -6.19
CA ASP A 155 26.70 -70.75 -5.12
C ASP A 155 27.70 -69.66 -4.67
N ILE A 156 27.68 -68.45 -5.26
CA ILE A 156 28.68 -67.40 -4.98
C ILE A 156 28.11 -66.24 -4.14
N TYR A 157 26.80 -66.14 -3.95
CA TYR A 157 26.17 -64.98 -3.31
C TYR A 157 25.56 -65.26 -1.94
N PRO A 158 25.61 -64.28 -1.01
CA PRO A 158 24.92 -64.40 0.26
C PRO A 158 23.41 -64.33 0.08
N LYS A 159 22.70 -65.13 0.90
CA LYS A 159 21.25 -65.06 1.09
C LYS A 159 20.93 -63.87 1.99
N ILE A 160 20.04 -62.99 1.51
CA ILE A 160 19.57 -61.81 2.24
C ILE A 160 18.18 -62.11 2.82
N GLU A 161 17.94 -61.74 4.07
CA GLU A 161 16.66 -61.90 4.77
C GLU A 161 16.38 -60.67 5.63
N ILE A 162 15.20 -60.07 5.48
CA ILE A 162 14.72 -59.00 6.35
C ILE A 162 14.13 -59.63 7.61
N VAL A 163 14.70 -59.30 8.77
CA VAL A 163 14.31 -59.81 10.09
C VAL A 163 13.20 -58.97 10.70
N SER A 164 13.32 -57.65 10.56
CA SER A 164 12.35 -56.69 11.06
C SER A 164 12.29 -55.50 10.09
N TYR A 165 11.12 -54.88 10.01
CA TYR A 165 10.87 -53.66 9.25
C TYR A 165 9.88 -52.86 10.06
N ASN A 166 10.29 -51.69 10.55
CA ASN A 166 9.43 -50.83 11.35
C ASN A 166 9.54 -49.37 10.90
N TYR A 167 8.42 -48.66 10.94
CA TYR A 167 8.41 -47.20 10.86
C TYR A 167 8.29 -46.63 12.28
N ASP A 168 9.24 -45.78 12.65
CA ASP A 168 9.25 -45.06 13.92
C ASP A 168 8.58 -43.69 13.70
N ASP A 169 7.30 -43.60 14.09
CA ASP A 169 6.48 -42.39 13.93
C ASP A 169 7.07 -41.18 14.70
N GLU A 170 7.74 -41.40 15.85
CA GLU A 170 8.29 -40.31 16.66
C GLU A 170 9.50 -39.64 16.00
N ASN A 171 10.32 -40.42 15.29
CA ASN A 171 11.56 -39.94 14.67
C ASN A 171 11.50 -39.87 13.13
N GLU A 172 10.34 -40.20 12.54
CA GLU A 172 10.07 -40.23 11.09
C GLU A 172 11.12 -41.04 10.30
N GLN A 173 11.43 -42.25 10.77
CA GLN A 173 12.49 -43.09 10.21
C GLN A 173 12.04 -44.54 10.00
N ILE A 174 12.53 -45.16 8.92
CA ILE A 174 12.35 -46.59 8.65
C ILE A 174 13.58 -47.33 9.20
N ILE A 175 13.33 -48.34 10.03
CA ILE A 175 14.36 -49.19 10.62
C ILE A 175 14.19 -50.60 10.05
N VAL A 176 15.26 -51.11 9.42
CA VAL A 176 15.27 -52.43 8.77
C VAL A 176 16.44 -53.27 9.30
N ASP A 177 16.12 -54.38 9.95
CA ASP A 177 17.13 -55.37 10.35
C ASP A 177 17.33 -56.39 9.22
N VAL A 178 18.56 -56.52 8.73
CA VAL A 178 18.87 -57.42 7.61
C VAL A 178 19.94 -58.43 7.99
N LYS A 179 19.63 -59.70 7.76
CA LYS A 179 20.58 -60.81 7.82
C LYS A 179 21.16 -61.07 6.44
N SER A 180 22.47 -61.26 6.40
CA SER A 180 23.18 -61.80 5.26
C SER A 180 23.87 -63.09 5.65
N THR A 181 23.56 -64.18 4.95
CA THR A 181 24.07 -65.53 5.23
C THR A 181 24.83 -66.09 4.03
N PHE A 182 26.05 -66.56 4.25
CA PHE A 182 26.84 -67.25 3.23
C PHE A 182 27.32 -68.63 3.74
N GLU A 183 27.22 -69.64 2.90
CA GLU A 183 27.70 -71.01 3.15
C GLU A 183 28.31 -71.55 1.84
N ALA A 184 29.57 -71.97 1.89
CA ALA A 184 30.25 -72.50 0.71
C ALA A 184 29.86 -73.98 0.45
N SER A 185 29.54 -74.30 -0.80
CA SER A 185 29.04 -75.62 -1.23
C SER A 185 30.14 -76.69 -1.33
N ASP A 186 31.42 -76.29 -1.40
CA ASP A 186 32.54 -77.12 -1.88
C ASP A 186 33.59 -77.50 -0.79
N SER A 187 33.16 -77.69 0.46
CA SER A 187 34.06 -78.11 1.54
C SER A 187 33.49 -79.25 2.39
N GLU A 188 34.32 -80.27 2.68
CA GLU A 188 34.02 -81.35 3.64
C GLU A 188 33.60 -80.83 5.03
N VAL A 189 33.84 -79.54 5.32
CA VAL A 189 33.40 -78.82 6.51
C VAL A 189 32.36 -77.76 6.11
N LYS A 190 31.13 -77.89 6.58
CA LYS A 190 30.08 -76.86 6.43
C LYS A 190 30.39 -75.67 7.34
N ASN A 191 30.70 -74.51 6.77
CA ASN A 191 31.06 -73.30 7.52
C ASN A 191 30.14 -72.14 7.13
N LYS A 192 28.93 -72.12 7.72
CA LYS A 192 27.92 -71.08 7.53
C LYS A 192 28.26 -69.84 8.34
N LYS A 193 28.17 -68.66 7.74
CA LYS A 193 28.29 -67.35 8.42
C LYS A 193 27.07 -66.50 8.19
N THR A 194 26.58 -65.88 9.27
CA THR A 194 25.45 -64.94 9.22
C THR A 194 25.82 -63.67 9.96
N ILE A 195 25.61 -62.54 9.31
CA ILE A 195 25.82 -61.20 9.88
C ILE A 195 24.47 -60.49 9.89
N LEU A 196 24.20 -59.76 10.98
CA LEU A 196 23.04 -58.89 11.13
C LEU A 196 23.52 -57.43 11.19
N THR A 197 22.84 -56.55 10.47
CA THR A 197 22.95 -55.10 10.67
C THR A 197 21.57 -54.46 10.67
N GLU A 198 21.47 -53.34 11.37
CA GLU A 198 20.31 -52.46 11.38
C GLU A 198 20.58 -51.31 10.40
N PHE A 199 19.69 -51.08 9.45
CA PHE A 199 19.69 -49.92 8.57
C PHE A 199 18.60 -48.94 9.03
N VAL A 200 18.97 -47.67 9.18
CA VAL A 200 18.07 -46.58 9.55
C VAL A 200 18.00 -45.60 8.40
N VAL A 201 16.80 -45.43 7.84
CA VAL A 201 16.50 -44.54 6.74
C VAL A 201 15.65 -43.38 7.25
N LYS A 202 16.07 -42.15 6.99
CA LYS A 202 15.34 -40.94 7.37
C LYS A 202 15.25 -40.00 6.16
N ALA A 203 14.16 -39.24 6.05
CA ALA A 203 14.08 -38.20 5.03
C ALA A 203 15.06 -37.06 5.34
N PRO A 204 15.88 -36.61 4.38
CA PRO A 204 16.71 -35.43 4.57
C PRO A 204 15.85 -34.15 4.59
N ASP A 205 16.45 -33.02 5.00
CA ASP A 205 15.78 -31.72 4.85
C ASP A 205 15.73 -31.30 3.38
N TYR A 206 14.74 -30.50 2.99
CA TYR A 206 14.65 -29.98 1.63
C TYR A 206 15.77 -28.96 1.37
N GLU A 207 16.62 -29.20 0.37
CA GLU A 207 17.86 -28.42 0.14
C GLU A 207 17.77 -27.44 -1.05
N GLU A 208 16.70 -27.45 -1.85
CA GLU A 208 16.61 -26.53 -3.00
C GLU A 208 16.43 -25.07 -2.54
N THR A 209 17.15 -24.15 -3.18
CA THR A 209 17.06 -22.72 -2.89
C THR A 209 15.71 -22.18 -3.36
N LEU A 210 14.92 -21.65 -2.43
CA LEU A 210 13.73 -20.85 -2.76
C LEU A 210 14.19 -19.49 -3.28
N VAL A 211 13.96 -19.20 -4.56
CA VAL A 211 14.23 -17.87 -5.12
C VAL A 211 12.95 -17.06 -5.03
N SER A 212 12.94 -15.99 -4.24
CA SER A 212 11.87 -15.00 -4.30
C SER A 212 12.12 -14.02 -5.44
N GLU A 213 11.25 -14.02 -6.44
CA GLU A 213 11.14 -12.94 -7.42
C GLU A 213 10.09 -11.95 -6.92
N SER A 214 10.40 -10.66 -6.89
CA SER A 214 9.40 -9.64 -6.57
C SER A 214 8.26 -9.68 -7.60
N ASP A 215 7.03 -9.94 -7.15
CA ASP A 215 5.82 -9.82 -7.97
C ASP A 215 5.50 -8.32 -8.03
N SER A 216 6.10 -7.63 -9.01
CA SER A 216 5.89 -6.21 -9.22
C SER A 216 4.84 -5.96 -10.31
N VAL A 217 3.99 -4.97 -10.07
CA VAL A 217 2.98 -4.52 -11.03
C VAL A 217 3.27 -3.06 -11.36
N LYS A 218 3.36 -2.75 -12.64
CA LYS A 218 3.44 -1.37 -13.12
C LYS A 218 2.05 -0.76 -13.14
N ILE A 219 1.88 0.33 -12.41
CA ILE A 219 0.62 1.08 -12.35
C ILE A 219 0.81 2.52 -12.80
N ASN A 220 -0.24 3.08 -13.39
CA ASN A 220 -0.32 4.51 -13.68
C ASN A 220 -0.84 5.26 -12.45
N ILE A 221 -0.19 6.37 -12.12
CA ILE A 221 -0.62 7.28 -11.06
C ILE A 221 -1.41 8.43 -11.67
N TYR A 222 -2.58 8.73 -11.09
CA TYR A 222 -3.49 9.76 -11.59
C TYR A 222 -3.70 10.87 -10.54
N PRO A 223 -4.05 12.09 -10.97
CA PRO A 223 -4.29 13.22 -10.07
C PRO A 223 -5.40 12.98 -9.05
N LEU A 224 -6.36 12.11 -9.36
CA LEU A 224 -7.52 11.76 -8.52
C LEU A 224 -7.15 11.28 -7.11
N PHE A 225 -6.04 10.57 -6.96
CA PHE A 225 -5.67 9.92 -5.71
C PHE A 225 -4.22 10.18 -5.27
N ASN A 226 -3.40 10.81 -6.12
CA ASN A 226 -2.01 11.08 -5.77
C ASN A 226 -1.91 12.21 -4.74
N GLY A 227 -1.57 11.88 -3.49
CA GLY A 227 -1.51 12.84 -2.39
C GLY A 227 -2.86 13.24 -1.80
N LYS A 228 -3.98 12.76 -2.34
CA LYS A 228 -5.33 13.23 -1.99
C LYS A 228 -6.07 12.24 -1.12
N ALA A 229 -6.59 12.70 0.02
CA ALA A 229 -7.49 11.91 0.85
C ALA A 229 -8.94 11.96 0.32
N ILE A 230 -9.36 13.14 -0.17
CA ILE A 230 -10.72 13.36 -0.69
C ILE A 230 -10.65 14.09 -2.02
N THR A 231 -11.37 13.56 -3.01
CA THR A 231 -11.57 14.17 -4.32
C THR A 231 -13.05 14.08 -4.68
N ALA A 232 -13.75 15.21 -4.84
CA ALA A 232 -15.15 15.18 -5.23
C ALA A 232 -15.55 16.29 -6.20
N ASP A 233 -16.52 15.98 -7.08
CA ASP A 233 -17.11 16.96 -8.00
C ASP A 233 -18.26 17.76 -7.38
N GLY A 234 -18.94 17.18 -6.37
CA GLY A 234 -19.96 17.87 -5.58
C GLY A 234 -19.35 18.78 -4.51
N ASP A 235 -20.16 19.06 -3.49
CA ASP A 235 -19.80 19.82 -2.29
C ASP A 235 -19.24 18.92 -1.17
N MET A 236 -18.54 19.54 -0.22
CA MET A 236 -18.12 18.92 1.03
C MET A 236 -18.76 19.64 2.21
N ASN A 237 -19.62 18.94 2.97
CA ASN A 237 -20.31 19.50 4.13
C ASN A 237 -19.84 18.84 5.42
N ILE A 238 -19.52 19.64 6.44
CA ILE A 238 -19.03 19.13 7.73
C ILE A 238 -19.82 19.75 8.87
N THR A 239 -20.43 18.91 9.69
CA THR A 239 -21.11 19.29 10.94
C THR A 239 -20.55 18.61 12.19
N SER A 240 -19.34 18.06 12.07
CA SER A 240 -18.69 17.21 13.06
C SER A 240 -17.20 17.53 13.20
N ASN A 241 -16.46 16.74 14.01
CA ASN A 241 -15.01 16.85 14.14
C ASN A 241 -14.31 15.89 13.17
N VAL A 242 -13.52 16.44 12.24
CA VAL A 242 -12.89 15.71 11.13
C VAL A 242 -11.41 16.05 11.03
N SER A 243 -10.58 15.01 10.88
CA SER A 243 -9.14 15.13 10.62
C SER A 243 -8.77 14.47 9.29
N ILE A 244 -8.12 15.20 8.39
CA ILE A 244 -7.74 14.71 7.07
C ILE A 244 -6.22 14.78 6.94
N GLU A 245 -5.55 13.64 6.76
CA GLU A 245 -4.14 13.59 6.38
C GLU A 245 -4.06 13.35 4.87
N GLY A 246 -3.53 14.32 4.12
CA GLY A 246 -3.58 14.36 2.65
C GLY A 246 -4.37 15.56 2.13
N ASP A 247 -4.23 15.82 0.83
CA ASP A 247 -4.90 16.92 0.14
C ASP A 247 -6.41 16.68 -0.01
N ILE A 248 -7.16 17.79 -0.04
CA ILE A 248 -8.58 17.82 -0.36
C ILE A 248 -8.75 18.57 -1.69
N TRP A 249 -9.45 17.97 -2.64
CA TRP A 249 -9.89 18.63 -3.87
C TRP A 249 -11.39 18.52 -4.04
N ILE A 250 -12.10 19.65 -4.04
CA ILE A 250 -13.56 19.72 -4.16
C ILE A 250 -13.90 20.66 -5.31
N GLN A 251 -14.51 20.19 -6.39
CA GLN A 251 -14.95 21.10 -7.44
C GLN A 251 -15.98 22.09 -6.88
N GLY A 252 -17.00 21.57 -6.17
CA GLY A 252 -18.10 22.33 -5.63
C GLY A 252 -19.15 22.65 -6.67
N GLU A 253 -20.42 22.60 -6.25
CA GLU A 253 -21.54 23.05 -7.05
C GLU A 253 -21.49 24.58 -7.14
N LYS A 254 -21.56 25.11 -8.37
CA LYS A 254 -21.71 26.54 -8.59
C LYS A 254 -23.20 26.84 -8.67
N GLU A 255 -23.74 27.52 -7.67
CA GLU A 255 -25.07 28.12 -7.82
C GLU A 255 -24.99 29.23 -8.89
N GLU A 256 -25.84 29.17 -9.90
CA GLU A 256 -26.08 30.30 -10.79
C GLU A 256 -26.73 31.41 -9.95
N LEU A 257 -25.99 32.47 -9.67
CA LEU A 257 -26.53 33.65 -9.00
C LEU A 257 -27.43 34.37 -9.99
N ASN A 258 -28.69 34.61 -9.62
CA ASN A 258 -29.55 35.55 -10.34
C ASN A 258 -28.92 36.95 -10.33
N ASP A 259 -29.17 37.78 -11.36
CA ASP A 259 -28.65 39.16 -11.48
C ASP A 259 -28.89 40.02 -10.22
N ASN A 260 -29.95 39.72 -9.47
CA ASN A 260 -30.26 40.31 -8.16
C ASN A 260 -30.47 39.18 -7.13
N PRO A 261 -29.42 38.66 -6.48
CA PRO A 261 -29.59 37.67 -5.44
C PRO A 261 -30.34 38.30 -4.25
N LEU A 262 -31.23 37.53 -3.62
CA LEU A 262 -32.01 38.03 -2.49
C LEU A 262 -31.11 38.43 -1.31
N TYR A 263 -29.94 37.81 -1.20
CA TYR A 263 -28.92 38.09 -0.19
C TYR A 263 -27.52 38.22 -0.80
N VAL A 264 -26.79 39.28 -0.43
CA VAL A 264 -25.43 39.58 -0.93
C VAL A 264 -24.42 38.44 -0.69
N PHE A 265 -24.64 37.63 0.34
CA PHE A 265 -23.77 36.51 0.71
C PHE A 265 -24.12 35.18 0.02
N ASP A 266 -25.14 35.13 -0.86
CA ASP A 266 -25.43 33.92 -1.65
C ASP A 266 -24.27 33.52 -2.56
N LYS A 267 -23.39 34.47 -2.93
CA LYS A 267 -22.18 34.22 -3.73
C LYS A 267 -21.15 33.30 -3.07
N TYR A 268 -21.32 32.99 -1.78
CA TYR A 268 -20.43 32.14 -0.99
C TYR A 268 -20.97 30.72 -0.77
N ARG A 269 -22.00 30.30 -1.52
CA ARG A 269 -22.56 28.94 -1.47
C ARG A 269 -21.78 27.95 -2.35
N GLY A 270 -21.88 26.67 -2.00
CA GLY A 270 -21.16 25.57 -2.66
C GLY A 270 -19.67 25.50 -2.31
N GLY A 271 -19.05 24.38 -2.65
CA GLY A 271 -17.67 24.04 -2.30
C GLY A 271 -17.58 23.34 -0.95
N ILE A 272 -16.74 23.85 -0.05
CA ILE A 272 -16.46 23.28 1.26
C ILE A 272 -17.16 24.12 2.33
N TYR A 273 -18.10 23.53 3.05
CA TYR A 273 -18.91 24.19 4.06
C TYR A 273 -18.78 23.51 5.42
N ILE A 274 -18.40 24.28 6.43
CA ILE A 274 -18.24 23.80 7.82
C ILE A 274 -19.19 24.57 8.72
N LYS A 275 -19.98 23.85 9.52
CA LYS A 275 -20.88 24.43 10.51
C LYS A 275 -20.91 23.64 11.80
N ASP A 276 -20.79 24.32 12.94
CA ASP A 276 -20.84 23.68 14.27
C ASP A 276 -19.87 22.48 14.40
N GLY A 277 -18.74 22.51 13.69
CA GLY A 277 -17.80 21.40 13.57
C GLY A 277 -16.34 21.86 13.45
N GLU A 278 -15.43 20.89 13.47
CA GLU A 278 -13.99 21.11 13.38
C GLU A 278 -13.40 20.36 12.19
N LEU A 279 -12.55 21.01 11.40
CA LEU A 279 -11.78 20.40 10.32
C LEU A 279 -10.28 20.68 10.51
N GLN A 280 -9.50 19.61 10.66
CA GLN A 280 -8.03 19.68 10.63
C GLN A 280 -7.52 19.02 9.34
N VAL A 281 -6.70 19.72 8.56
CA VAL A 281 -6.13 19.19 7.31
C VAL A 281 -4.61 19.26 7.37
N LYS A 282 -3.97 18.10 7.18
CA LYS A 282 -2.53 17.97 6.92
C LYS A 282 -2.29 17.78 5.42
N GLY A 283 -2.36 18.87 4.67
CA GLY A 283 -2.27 18.91 3.21
C GLY A 283 -2.89 20.19 2.66
N ASN A 284 -2.92 20.31 1.34
CA ASN A 284 -3.55 21.42 0.64
C ASN A 284 -5.07 21.27 0.61
N VAL A 285 -5.78 22.39 0.65
CA VAL A 285 -7.24 22.44 0.39
C VAL A 285 -7.48 23.21 -0.89
N SER A 286 -8.06 22.55 -1.89
CA SER A 286 -8.36 23.15 -3.20
C SER A 286 -9.83 23.04 -3.52
N THR A 287 -10.46 24.17 -3.89
CA THR A 287 -11.82 24.17 -4.40
C THR A 287 -12.04 25.18 -5.53
N ALA A 288 -12.83 24.78 -6.53
CA ALA A 288 -13.25 25.68 -7.62
C ALA A 288 -14.44 26.56 -7.26
N SER A 289 -15.03 26.32 -6.09
CA SER A 289 -16.09 27.11 -5.46
C SER A 289 -15.56 27.69 -4.15
N ASN A 290 -16.33 27.69 -3.07
CA ASN A 290 -16.03 28.46 -1.86
C ASN A 290 -15.52 27.59 -0.70
N LEU A 291 -14.73 28.19 0.19
CA LEU A 291 -14.52 27.67 1.55
C LEU A 291 -15.32 28.55 2.52
N THR A 292 -16.32 27.97 3.17
CA THR A 292 -17.26 28.70 4.01
C THR A 292 -17.34 28.12 5.43
N LEU A 293 -17.17 28.99 6.43
CA LEU A 293 -17.37 28.66 7.84
C LEU A 293 -18.59 29.41 8.39
N ASN A 294 -19.47 28.68 9.07
CA ASN A 294 -20.68 29.22 9.68
C ASN A 294 -20.86 28.71 11.10
N ASN A 295 -20.94 29.61 12.07
CA ASN A 295 -21.26 29.34 13.48
C ASN A 295 -20.46 28.22 14.17
N ASN A 296 -19.63 28.58 15.16
CA ASN A 296 -18.79 27.66 15.93
C ASN A 296 -17.90 26.73 15.08
N ALA A 297 -17.62 27.11 13.83
CA ALA A 297 -16.79 26.31 12.94
C ALA A 297 -15.30 26.59 13.18
N THR A 298 -14.49 25.55 13.33
CA THR A 298 -13.04 25.65 13.50
C THR A 298 -12.33 24.91 12.38
N VAL A 299 -11.43 25.57 11.66
CA VAL A 299 -10.67 24.98 10.56
C VAL A 299 -9.19 25.29 10.72
N THR A 300 -8.35 24.27 10.65
CA THR A 300 -6.89 24.41 10.61
C THR A 300 -6.32 23.67 9.40
N VAL A 301 -5.57 24.37 8.56
CA VAL A 301 -4.90 23.80 7.38
C VAL A 301 -3.38 23.98 7.50
N SER A 302 -2.63 22.88 7.34
CA SER A 302 -1.15 22.90 7.44
C SER A 302 -0.47 23.59 6.28
N ASP A 303 -1.04 23.46 5.08
CA ASP A 303 -0.44 23.93 3.83
C ASP A 303 -1.32 25.00 3.17
N ASP A 304 -1.32 25.05 1.83
CA ASP A 304 -1.99 26.12 1.07
C ASP A 304 -3.50 25.88 0.97
N ILE A 305 -4.25 26.99 0.95
CA ILE A 305 -5.65 27.00 0.52
C ILE A 305 -5.76 27.68 -0.84
N TYR A 306 -6.45 27.02 -1.77
CA TYR A 306 -6.86 27.56 -3.07
C TYR A 306 -8.38 27.53 -3.16
N ALA A 307 -9.04 28.68 -3.17
CA ALA A 307 -10.50 28.77 -3.25
C ALA A 307 -10.97 29.91 -4.16
N LEU A 308 -12.20 29.82 -4.69
CA LEU A 308 -12.82 30.98 -5.34
C LEU A 308 -13.00 32.09 -4.30
N ASN A 309 -13.71 31.81 -3.22
CA ASN A 309 -13.79 32.70 -2.06
C ASN A 309 -13.43 31.95 -0.78
N THR A 310 -12.98 32.69 0.22
CA THR A 310 -12.94 32.22 1.60
C THR A 310 -13.85 33.12 2.44
N TYR A 311 -14.90 32.55 3.02
CA TYR A 311 -15.95 33.28 3.71
C TYR A 311 -16.19 32.74 5.11
N VAL A 312 -16.16 33.61 6.11
CA VAL A 312 -16.53 33.29 7.49
C VAL A 312 -17.70 34.16 7.87
N GLY A 313 -18.92 33.60 7.93
CA GLY A 313 -20.07 34.46 8.12
C GLY A 313 -21.43 33.80 8.12
N LYS A 314 -22.45 34.66 8.15
CA LYS A 314 -23.87 34.30 8.11
C LYS A 314 -24.24 33.70 6.76
N ASN A 315 -25.29 32.88 6.72
CA ASN A 315 -25.89 32.39 5.49
C ASN A 315 -27.40 32.66 5.50
N THR A 316 -28.10 32.27 4.43
CA THR A 316 -29.53 32.58 4.25
C THR A 316 -30.45 31.87 5.23
N LEU A 317 -30.01 30.71 5.72
CA LEU A 317 -30.74 29.89 6.67
C LEU A 317 -30.50 30.34 8.12
N ASN A 318 -29.34 30.95 8.39
CA ASN A 318 -28.88 31.38 9.70
C ASN A 318 -28.30 32.80 9.65
N ASN A 319 -29.12 33.77 10.12
CA ASN A 319 -28.73 35.18 10.26
C ASN A 319 -27.73 35.45 11.41
N ILE A 320 -27.24 34.40 12.07
CA ILE A 320 -26.28 34.46 13.17
C ILE A 320 -25.09 33.56 12.79
N SER A 321 -23.88 34.10 12.89
CA SER A 321 -22.64 33.34 12.78
C SER A 321 -21.66 33.97 13.77
N SER A 322 -21.12 33.15 14.67
CA SER A 322 -20.20 33.61 15.71
C SER A 322 -19.16 32.54 16.05
N LYS A 323 -18.08 32.93 16.72
CA LYS A 323 -17.07 32.02 17.28
C LYS A 323 -16.43 31.08 16.25
N ASN A 324 -16.24 31.56 15.04
CA ASN A 324 -15.55 30.81 14.00
C ASN A 324 -14.04 31.06 14.08
N SER A 325 -13.25 30.06 13.71
CA SER A 325 -11.78 30.17 13.71
C SER A 325 -11.21 29.49 12.47
N LEU A 326 -10.56 30.25 11.59
CA LEU A 326 -9.83 29.72 10.44
C LEU A 326 -8.34 30.02 10.60
N VAL A 327 -7.51 28.98 10.68
CA VAL A 327 -6.05 29.09 10.79
C VAL A 327 -5.40 28.41 9.60
N ILE A 328 -4.61 29.18 8.85
CA ILE A 328 -3.90 28.73 7.66
C ILE A 328 -2.42 28.88 7.93
N ASN A 329 -1.70 27.76 7.99
CA ASN A 329 -0.29 27.77 8.36
C ASN A 329 0.63 28.18 7.19
N HIS A 330 0.19 28.01 5.94
CA HIS A 330 0.91 28.45 4.75
C HIS A 330 0.15 29.57 4.01
N ASP A 331 0.14 29.60 2.67
CA ASP A 331 -0.46 30.70 1.91
C ASP A 331 -1.97 30.52 1.75
N LEU A 332 -2.70 31.64 1.76
CA LEU A 332 -4.09 31.70 1.33
C LEU A 332 -4.16 32.32 -0.07
N ILE A 333 -4.67 31.58 -1.04
CA ILE A 333 -4.85 32.02 -2.42
C ILE A 333 -6.33 32.00 -2.75
N VAL A 334 -6.89 33.19 -2.96
CA VAL A 334 -8.29 33.38 -3.34
C VAL A 334 -8.40 34.04 -4.71
N ASN A 335 -9.22 33.46 -5.57
CA ASN A 335 -9.48 34.02 -6.89
C ASN A 335 -10.55 35.13 -6.88
N ASN A 336 -11.29 35.22 -5.78
CA ASN A 336 -12.19 36.31 -5.48
C ASN A 336 -11.97 36.71 -4.01
N ASP A 337 -13.00 36.85 -3.18
CA ASP A 337 -12.87 37.58 -1.92
C ASP A 337 -12.42 36.71 -0.75
N LEU A 338 -11.73 37.37 0.19
CA LEU A 338 -11.60 36.95 1.57
C LEU A 338 -12.59 37.78 2.41
N ALA A 339 -13.61 37.14 2.98
CA ALA A 339 -14.71 37.87 3.62
C ALA A 339 -15.03 37.38 5.04
N LEU A 340 -15.28 38.32 5.95
CA LEU A 340 -15.66 38.07 7.35
C LEU A 340 -16.95 38.83 7.71
N ASN A 341 -18.00 38.09 8.04
CA ASN A 341 -19.32 38.59 8.41
C ASN A 341 -19.90 37.76 9.58
N ALA A 342 -19.12 37.65 10.64
CA ALA A 342 -19.44 36.94 11.88
C ALA A 342 -18.96 37.77 13.09
N THR A 343 -19.45 37.45 14.30
CA THR A 343 -18.97 38.04 15.56
C THR A 343 -18.04 37.08 16.30
N GLU A 344 -17.17 37.59 17.19
CA GLU A 344 -16.21 36.77 17.96
C GLU A 344 -15.40 35.77 17.11
N SER A 345 -15.12 36.11 15.85
CA SER A 345 -14.56 35.18 14.86
C SER A 345 -13.18 35.60 14.39
N ASN A 346 -12.34 34.67 13.97
CA ASN A 346 -11.00 35.01 13.51
C ASN A 346 -10.59 34.25 12.25
N ILE A 347 -9.83 34.93 11.40
CA ILE A 347 -9.09 34.35 10.28
C ILE A 347 -7.61 34.70 10.49
N THR A 348 -6.74 33.70 10.54
CA THR A 348 -5.29 33.88 10.69
C THR A 348 -4.56 33.18 9.55
N VAL A 349 -3.90 33.96 8.70
CA VAL A 349 -2.97 33.48 7.67
C VAL A 349 -1.55 33.69 8.17
N LYS A 350 -0.85 32.60 8.53
CA LYS A 350 0.50 32.67 9.10
C LYS A 350 1.59 32.96 8.08
N ASN A 351 1.33 32.72 6.80
CA ASN A 351 2.23 33.06 5.70
C ASN A 351 1.66 34.24 4.91
N ASN A 352 1.59 34.16 3.58
CA ASN A 352 1.16 35.27 2.74
C ASN A 352 -0.30 35.11 2.29
N PHE A 353 -0.94 36.24 2.03
CA PHE A 353 -2.26 36.30 1.41
C PHE A 353 -2.14 36.75 -0.06
N TYR A 354 -2.85 36.05 -0.95
CA TYR A 354 -2.93 36.38 -2.37
C TYR A 354 -4.40 36.46 -2.81
N GLY A 355 -4.92 37.68 -3.00
CA GLY A 355 -6.12 37.95 -3.79
C GLY A 355 -5.71 38.15 -5.23
N ILE A 356 -5.87 37.13 -6.07
CA ILE A 356 -5.16 37.03 -7.36
C ILE A 356 -5.96 37.52 -8.57
N SER A 357 -7.25 37.84 -8.46
CA SER A 357 -8.03 38.33 -9.60
C SER A 357 -7.90 39.84 -9.75
N ASP A 358 -7.36 40.26 -10.89
CA ASP A 358 -7.06 41.66 -11.18
C ASP A 358 -7.95 42.25 -12.26
N LYS A 359 -9.01 41.54 -12.69
CA LYS A 359 -9.61 41.76 -14.01
C LYS A 359 -10.23 43.15 -14.11
N ASN A 360 -9.38 44.13 -14.40
CA ASN A 360 -9.67 45.47 -14.86
C ASN A 360 -10.31 45.27 -16.23
N TYR A 361 -11.64 45.36 -16.24
CA TYR A 361 -12.53 45.06 -17.35
C TYR A 361 -12.21 45.93 -18.57
N SER A 362 -11.28 45.47 -19.40
CA SER A 362 -10.89 46.11 -20.64
C SER A 362 -10.80 45.05 -21.75
N GLY A 363 -11.94 44.48 -22.15
CA GLY A 363 -11.94 43.62 -23.36
C GLY A 363 -13.10 42.67 -23.63
N VAL A 364 -14.18 42.63 -22.83
CA VAL A 364 -15.32 41.74 -23.13
C VAL A 364 -16.62 42.55 -23.21
N ASP A 365 -17.18 42.63 -24.41
CA ASP A 365 -18.51 43.18 -24.65
C ASP A 365 -19.57 42.30 -23.99
N LYS A 366 -20.14 42.78 -22.88
CA LYS A 366 -21.23 42.20 -22.08
C LYS A 366 -20.85 40.99 -21.21
N ILE A 367 -20.23 41.30 -20.08
CA ILE A 367 -20.27 40.45 -18.88
C ILE A 367 -21.36 41.03 -17.96
N ASP A 368 -22.22 40.16 -17.40
CA ASP A 368 -23.27 40.57 -16.46
C ASP A 368 -22.68 41.10 -15.13
N THR A 369 -23.43 41.94 -14.44
CA THR A 369 -23.05 42.56 -13.16
C THR A 369 -22.68 41.53 -12.09
N ALA A 370 -23.37 40.38 -12.05
CA ALA A 370 -23.08 39.33 -11.07
C ALA A 370 -21.67 38.75 -11.30
N GLU A 371 -21.24 38.57 -12.54
CA GLU A 371 -19.90 38.10 -12.88
C GLU A 371 -18.80 39.12 -12.54
N ARG A 372 -19.11 40.42 -12.53
CA ARG A 372 -18.19 41.48 -12.09
C ARG A 372 -17.89 41.40 -10.59
N ALA A 373 -18.94 41.25 -9.77
CA ALA A 373 -18.82 41.10 -8.31
C ALA A 373 -18.23 39.76 -7.84
N LEU A 374 -18.07 38.80 -8.76
CA LEU A 374 -17.40 37.51 -8.55
C LEU A 374 -15.88 37.56 -8.82
N ARG A 375 -15.32 38.74 -9.12
CA ARG A 375 -13.90 38.92 -9.49
C ARG A 375 -13.21 40.12 -8.82
N SER A 376 -13.66 40.51 -7.63
CA SER A 376 -13.20 41.65 -6.82
C SER A 376 -11.95 41.40 -5.97
N SER A 377 -11.36 40.19 -6.00
CA SER A 377 -10.42 39.65 -4.99
C SER A 377 -9.87 40.60 -3.93
N SER A 378 -10.74 40.94 -2.98
CA SER A 378 -10.54 41.94 -1.93
C SER A 378 -10.69 41.32 -0.54
N ILE A 379 -10.28 42.06 0.49
CA ILE A 379 -10.57 41.69 1.88
C ILE A 379 -11.81 42.46 2.34
N ILE A 380 -12.89 41.76 2.68
CA ILE A 380 -14.18 42.34 3.07
C ILE A 380 -14.48 42.01 4.54
N VAL A 381 -14.84 43.02 5.34
CA VAL A 381 -15.31 42.81 6.71
C VAL A 381 -16.65 43.52 6.89
N ASN A 382 -17.70 42.74 7.12
CA ASN A 382 -19.09 43.19 7.25
C ASN A 382 -19.69 42.94 8.64
N GLU A 383 -18.87 42.59 9.64
CA GLU A 383 -19.33 42.48 11.03
C GLU A 383 -20.02 43.78 11.50
N ILE A 384 -21.13 43.62 12.22
CA ILE A 384 -21.80 44.65 13.01
C ILE A 384 -21.52 44.35 14.49
N SER A 385 -20.49 44.97 15.07
CA SER A 385 -20.25 44.92 16.52
C SER A 385 -21.32 45.75 17.23
N SER A 386 -22.06 45.15 18.16
CA SER A 386 -23.19 45.79 18.82
C SER A 386 -22.81 46.73 19.97
N ASN A 387 -21.53 46.86 20.33
CA ASN A 387 -21.07 47.77 21.39
C ASN A 387 -19.62 48.25 21.16
N ASN A 388 -19.44 49.58 21.20
CA ASN A 388 -18.17 50.30 21.42
C ASN A 388 -17.11 50.34 20.29
N ASN A 389 -17.45 50.09 19.01
CA ASN A 389 -16.50 50.20 17.88
C ASN A 389 -15.22 49.33 18.01
N ILE A 390 -15.17 48.39 18.95
CA ILE A 390 -14.08 47.41 19.04
C ILE A 390 -14.47 46.23 18.15
N PRO A 391 -13.66 45.88 17.14
CA PRO A 391 -13.92 44.72 16.30
C PRO A 391 -13.87 43.46 17.18
N THR A 392 -14.95 42.69 17.24
CA THR A 392 -14.94 41.40 17.96
C THR A 392 -14.38 40.29 17.08
N SER A 393 -14.28 40.54 15.78
CA SER A 393 -13.73 39.61 14.81
C SER A 393 -12.56 40.23 14.06
N THR A 394 -11.60 39.38 13.69
CA THR A 394 -10.35 39.85 13.10
C THR A 394 -9.90 39.00 11.92
N ILE A 395 -9.26 39.65 10.96
CA ILE A 395 -8.47 38.99 9.91
C ILE A 395 -7.02 39.38 10.15
N THR A 396 -6.12 38.41 10.32
CA THR A 396 -4.69 38.66 10.50
C THR A 396 -3.90 37.96 9.41
N VAL A 397 -3.07 38.72 8.69
CA VAL A 397 -2.05 38.17 7.78
C VAL A 397 -0.68 38.47 8.39
N GLU A 398 0.08 37.42 8.70
CA GLU A 398 1.33 37.56 9.46
C GLU A 398 2.52 37.97 8.59
N LYS A 399 2.53 37.60 7.31
CA LYS A 399 3.52 38.06 6.33
C LYS A 399 2.89 38.99 5.30
N ASP A 400 3.23 38.82 4.03
CA ASP A 400 2.89 39.77 2.97
C ASP A 400 1.49 39.54 2.43
N SER A 401 0.88 40.60 1.93
CA SER A 401 -0.42 40.59 1.26
C SER A 401 -0.30 41.14 -0.16
N TYR A 402 -0.84 40.40 -1.12
CA TYR A 402 -0.88 40.77 -2.53
C TYR A 402 -2.36 40.77 -2.97
N ILE A 403 -2.91 41.94 -3.25
CA ILE A 403 -4.36 42.13 -3.41
C ILE A 403 -4.63 42.86 -4.72
N MET A 404 -5.11 42.10 -5.69
CA MET A 404 -5.31 42.58 -7.06
C MET A 404 -6.68 43.20 -7.33
N GLY A 405 -7.62 43.13 -6.38
CA GLY A 405 -8.98 43.63 -6.57
C GLY A 405 -9.42 44.66 -5.54
N VAL A 406 -10.62 45.20 -5.74
CA VAL A 406 -11.26 46.21 -4.88
C VAL A 406 -12.67 45.80 -4.47
N ALA A 407 -13.10 46.31 -3.32
CA ALA A 407 -14.42 46.05 -2.78
C ALA A 407 -15.53 46.76 -3.58
N HIS A 408 -16.77 46.31 -3.37
CA HIS A 408 -17.96 46.92 -3.94
C HIS A 408 -18.97 47.24 -2.83
N ILE A 409 -19.63 48.39 -2.93
CA ILE A 409 -20.76 48.73 -2.06
C ILE A 409 -22.02 48.10 -2.63
N ASP A 410 -22.92 47.66 -1.75
CA ASP A 410 -24.23 47.14 -2.14
C ASP A 410 -25.20 48.28 -2.49
N ALA A 411 -24.85 49.01 -3.54
CA ALA A 411 -25.59 50.11 -4.13
C ALA A 411 -25.48 49.99 -5.66
N THR A 412 -26.57 50.19 -6.38
CA THR A 412 -26.66 49.87 -7.82
C THR A 412 -27.05 51.05 -8.68
N ASP A 413 -26.39 51.23 -9.82
CA ASP A 413 -26.80 52.22 -10.82
C ASP A 413 -28.10 51.81 -11.54
N ASN A 414 -28.56 52.64 -12.48
CA ASN A 414 -29.78 52.38 -13.26
C ASN A 414 -29.69 51.16 -14.19
N LEU A 415 -28.48 50.62 -14.42
CA LEU A 415 -28.21 49.42 -15.19
C LEU A 415 -28.02 48.19 -14.30
N GLY A 416 -28.14 48.36 -12.97
CA GLY A 416 -27.92 47.31 -11.98
C GLY A 416 -26.45 47.17 -11.53
N ASN A 417 -25.51 47.94 -12.08
CA ASN A 417 -24.09 47.80 -11.74
C ASN A 417 -23.82 48.20 -10.29
N LYS A 418 -23.11 47.35 -9.55
CA LYS A 418 -22.65 47.67 -8.19
C LYS A 418 -21.58 48.76 -8.21
N TYR A 419 -21.60 49.64 -7.21
CA TYR A 419 -20.59 50.67 -7.05
C TYR A 419 -19.23 50.08 -6.67
N GLU A 420 -18.25 50.23 -7.56
CA GLU A 420 -16.85 49.84 -7.34
C GLU A 420 -16.13 50.90 -6.50
N THR A 421 -15.49 50.48 -5.41
CA THR A 421 -14.78 51.38 -4.49
C THR A 421 -13.29 51.48 -4.82
N GLY A 422 -12.59 52.39 -4.16
CA GLY A 422 -11.14 52.57 -4.28
C GLY A 422 -10.31 51.71 -3.33
N GLU A 423 -10.90 50.78 -2.56
CA GLU A 423 -10.24 50.06 -1.47
C GLU A 423 -10.09 48.58 -1.77
N SER A 424 -8.88 48.04 -1.56
CA SER A 424 -8.61 46.60 -1.65
C SER A 424 -8.85 45.86 -0.34
N VAL A 425 -8.89 46.60 0.77
CA VAL A 425 -9.08 46.08 2.12
C VAL A 425 -10.20 46.85 2.78
N ALA A 426 -11.05 46.13 3.53
CA ALA A 426 -12.20 46.70 4.21
C ALA A 426 -11.84 47.97 5.01
N VAL A 427 -12.52 49.06 4.69
CA VAL A 427 -12.50 50.31 5.45
C VAL A 427 -13.91 50.54 5.98
N LYS A 428 -14.10 50.34 7.28
CA LYS A 428 -15.39 50.62 7.91
C LYS A 428 -15.65 52.12 7.91
N GLY A 429 -16.86 52.52 7.52
CA GLY A 429 -17.25 53.93 7.37
C GLY A 429 -16.98 54.51 5.98
N ASN A 430 -16.41 53.73 5.04
CA ASN A 430 -16.01 54.22 3.73
C ASN A 430 -17.12 54.87 2.89
N TYR A 431 -18.37 54.44 3.05
CA TYR A 431 -19.51 55.06 2.36
C TYR A 431 -19.59 56.57 2.63
N LEU A 432 -19.18 57.04 3.83
CA LEU A 432 -19.13 58.46 4.17
C LEU A 432 -18.20 59.23 3.23
N ALA A 433 -17.02 58.66 2.95
CA ALA A 433 -16.06 59.27 2.03
C ALA A 433 -16.66 59.44 0.63
N TYR A 434 -17.47 58.50 0.16
CA TYR A 434 -18.07 58.58 -1.16
C TYR A 434 -19.37 59.38 -1.22
N THR A 435 -19.96 59.75 -0.09
CA THR A 435 -21.16 60.62 -0.02
C THR A 435 -20.83 62.08 0.30
N GLU A 436 -19.66 62.34 0.89
CA GLU A 436 -19.24 63.68 1.31
C GLU A 436 -18.20 64.26 0.36
N ILE A 437 -18.45 65.50 -0.08
CA ILE A 437 -17.50 66.25 -0.92
C ILE A 437 -16.50 66.95 -0.01
N LEU A 438 -15.21 66.63 -0.17
CA LEU A 438 -14.13 67.29 0.56
C LEU A 438 -13.99 68.76 0.15
N PRO A 439 -13.64 69.67 1.07
CA PRO A 439 -13.31 71.05 0.73
C PRO A 439 -12.20 71.13 -0.34
N GLY A 440 -12.45 71.86 -1.42
CA GLY A 440 -11.58 71.98 -2.58
C GLY A 440 -11.84 70.98 -3.71
N TYR A 441 -12.77 70.03 -3.53
CA TYR A 441 -13.17 69.07 -4.56
C TYR A 441 -14.53 69.40 -5.21
N GLU A 442 -15.16 70.53 -4.86
CA GLU A 442 -16.53 70.87 -5.24
C GLU A 442 -16.75 70.95 -6.76
N GLU A 443 -15.74 71.38 -7.51
CA GLU A 443 -15.77 71.43 -8.98
C GLU A 443 -15.14 70.19 -9.64
N GLU A 444 -14.51 69.31 -8.84
CA GLU A 444 -13.76 68.16 -9.34
C GLU A 444 -14.58 66.87 -9.32
N VAL A 445 -15.53 66.72 -8.38
CA VAL A 445 -16.30 65.48 -8.22
C VAL A 445 -17.62 65.51 -8.97
N THR A 446 -17.96 64.38 -9.60
CA THR A 446 -19.31 64.14 -10.15
C THR A 446 -20.01 63.10 -9.29
N LEU A 447 -21.19 63.43 -8.79
CA LEU A 447 -22.05 62.51 -8.05
C LEU A 447 -23.02 61.80 -8.99
N SER A 448 -23.13 60.49 -8.87
CA SER A 448 -24.14 59.67 -9.56
C SER A 448 -25.02 58.94 -8.54
N TYR A 449 -26.26 58.66 -8.94
CA TYR A 449 -27.20 57.92 -8.09
C TYR A 449 -26.98 56.41 -8.23
N TYR A 450 -26.69 55.76 -7.11
CA TYR A 450 -26.57 54.32 -6.96
C TYR A 450 -27.54 53.88 -5.86
N ASN A 451 -28.74 53.40 -6.20
CA ASN A 451 -29.81 53.12 -5.23
C ASN A 451 -29.31 52.30 -4.03
N PRO A 452 -29.49 52.77 -2.77
CA PRO A 452 -30.22 53.98 -2.34
C PRO A 452 -29.37 55.25 -2.14
N LEU A 453 -28.08 55.19 -2.45
CA LEU A 453 -27.08 56.23 -2.16
C LEU A 453 -26.82 57.16 -3.36
N GLN A 454 -26.27 58.34 -3.06
CA GLN A 454 -25.65 59.21 -4.05
C GLN A 454 -24.15 59.20 -3.78
N LEU A 455 -23.36 58.74 -4.75
CA LEU A 455 -21.94 58.43 -4.56
C LEU A 455 -21.07 59.17 -5.57
N ILE A 456 -19.82 59.48 -5.19
CA ILE A 456 -18.80 60.05 -6.08
C ILE A 456 -18.45 59.05 -7.17
N ASP A 457 -18.88 59.35 -8.40
CA ASP A 457 -18.70 58.48 -9.55
C ASP A 457 -17.37 58.71 -10.25
N SER A 458 -17.02 59.99 -10.42
CA SER A 458 -15.76 60.40 -11.02
C SER A 458 -15.14 61.60 -10.29
N ILE A 459 -13.81 61.68 -10.35
CA ILE A 459 -13.00 62.77 -9.82
C ILE A 459 -12.18 63.33 -10.97
N ASN A 460 -12.33 64.61 -11.29
CA ASN A 460 -11.78 65.26 -12.48
C ASN A 460 -12.16 64.52 -13.78
N GLY A 461 -13.39 63.99 -13.84
CA GLY A 461 -13.89 63.18 -14.97
C GLY A 461 -13.24 61.79 -15.09
N ASN A 462 -12.47 61.36 -14.09
CA ASN A 462 -11.79 60.06 -14.06
C ASN A 462 -12.47 59.11 -13.05
N THR A 463 -12.88 57.93 -13.51
CA THR A 463 -13.59 56.90 -12.72
C THR A 463 -12.65 55.80 -12.19
N SER A 464 -11.33 55.93 -12.39
CA SER A 464 -10.34 54.91 -12.06
C SER A 464 -10.24 54.60 -10.57
N ILE A 465 -9.86 53.36 -10.28
CA ILE A 465 -9.59 52.88 -8.92
C ILE A 465 -8.51 53.73 -8.25
N GLU A 466 -7.45 54.11 -8.97
CA GLU A 466 -6.37 54.92 -8.39
C GLU A 466 -6.88 56.28 -7.90
N LYS A 467 -7.80 56.93 -8.65
CA LYS A 467 -8.39 58.21 -8.24
C LYS A 467 -9.30 58.09 -7.04
N LYS A 468 -10.12 57.03 -6.98
CA LYS A 468 -10.96 56.74 -5.80
C LYS A 468 -10.10 56.43 -4.57
N ALA A 469 -9.03 55.66 -4.73
CA ALA A 469 -8.06 55.36 -3.67
C ALA A 469 -7.35 56.61 -3.15
N GLU A 470 -6.92 57.51 -4.05
CA GLU A 470 -6.34 58.81 -3.69
C GLU A 470 -7.34 59.67 -2.90
N TYR A 471 -8.60 59.71 -3.35
CA TYR A 471 -9.64 60.50 -2.72
C TYR A 471 -9.95 60.01 -1.30
N ILE A 472 -10.18 58.72 -1.09
CA ILE A 472 -10.45 58.20 0.27
C ILE A 472 -9.24 58.38 1.19
N ASN A 473 -8.02 58.28 0.67
CA ASN A 473 -6.80 58.60 1.42
C ASN A 473 -6.73 60.07 1.84
N ASN A 474 -7.18 61.00 1.00
CA ASN A 474 -7.29 62.41 1.36
C ASN A 474 -8.41 62.65 2.36
N TYR A 475 -9.55 61.95 2.21
CA TYR A 475 -10.65 62.00 3.18
C TYR A 475 -10.18 61.55 4.57
N TYR A 476 -9.42 60.46 4.64
CA TYR A 476 -8.87 59.93 5.89
C TYR A 476 -8.01 60.93 6.66
N LYS A 477 -7.25 61.80 5.98
CA LYS A 477 -6.38 62.81 6.63
C LYS A 477 -7.17 63.82 7.47
N SER A 478 -8.41 64.11 7.07
CA SER A 478 -9.29 65.07 7.76
C SER A 478 -10.31 64.38 8.67
N ASN A 479 -10.64 63.12 8.40
CA ASN A 479 -11.75 62.39 9.03
C ASN A 479 -11.32 61.01 9.55
N SER A 480 -10.09 60.90 10.09
CA SER A 480 -9.50 59.60 10.49
C SER A 480 -10.31 58.84 11.56
N ASN A 481 -11.13 59.55 12.35
CA ASN A 481 -11.96 58.92 13.38
C ASN A 481 -13.19 58.21 12.80
N ASP A 482 -13.57 58.52 11.56
CA ASP A 482 -14.75 57.97 10.91
C ASP A 482 -14.44 56.68 10.14
N LEU A 483 -13.15 56.42 9.90
CA LEU A 483 -12.66 55.31 9.10
C LEU A 483 -11.76 54.38 9.92
N THR A 484 -12.07 53.08 9.96
CA THR A 484 -11.26 52.08 10.66
C THR A 484 -10.96 50.87 9.77
N SER A 485 -9.92 50.09 10.11
CA SER A 485 -9.56 48.87 9.37
C SER A 485 -10.58 47.73 9.51
N GLY A 486 -11.65 47.93 10.31
CA GLY A 486 -12.69 46.92 10.50
C GLY A 486 -12.22 45.63 11.17
N GLY A 487 -11.05 45.61 11.82
CA GLY A 487 -10.47 44.39 12.41
C GLY A 487 -9.50 43.65 11.49
N VAL A 488 -9.12 44.22 10.35
CA VAL A 488 -8.06 43.67 9.50
C VAL A 488 -6.68 44.14 10.02
N ASN A 489 -5.78 43.18 10.21
CA ASN A 489 -4.42 43.34 10.71
C ASN A 489 -3.41 42.76 9.70
N LEU A 490 -2.79 43.62 8.89
CA LEU A 490 -1.78 43.23 7.90
C LEU A 490 -0.38 43.54 8.46
N LYS A 491 0.37 42.52 8.87
CA LYS A 491 1.65 42.71 9.56
C LYS A 491 2.82 42.96 8.58
N GLY A 492 2.91 42.17 7.50
CA GLY A 492 3.98 42.27 6.49
C GLY A 492 3.75 43.33 5.41
N GLU A 493 4.44 43.23 4.28
CA GLU A 493 4.29 44.18 3.17
C GLU A 493 2.90 44.05 2.52
N VAL A 494 2.29 45.19 2.19
CA VAL A 494 0.97 45.20 1.53
C VAL A 494 1.14 45.76 0.13
N ASN A 495 0.87 44.91 -0.85
CA ASN A 495 0.89 45.20 -2.27
C ASN A 495 -0.56 45.18 -2.78
N ALA A 496 -1.19 46.34 -2.90
CA ALA A 496 -2.60 46.45 -3.23
C ALA A 496 -2.87 47.43 -4.37
N VAL A 497 -3.84 47.10 -5.24
CA VAL A 497 -4.29 48.00 -6.32
C VAL A 497 -4.99 49.24 -5.76
N GLY A 498 -5.77 49.07 -4.68
CA GLY A 498 -6.53 50.13 -4.01
C GLY A 498 -5.97 50.54 -2.65
N ALA A 499 -6.74 51.35 -1.94
CA ALA A 499 -6.43 51.83 -0.59
C ALA A 499 -6.66 50.77 0.49
N TYR A 500 -5.94 50.92 1.60
CA TYR A 500 -6.03 50.09 2.80
C TYR A 500 -5.57 50.86 4.04
N ILE A 501 -5.96 50.39 5.24
CA ILE A 501 -5.46 50.93 6.51
C ILE A 501 -4.46 49.94 7.11
N LYS A 502 -3.24 50.42 7.43
CA LYS A 502 -2.20 49.67 8.13
C LYS A 502 -1.56 50.55 9.21
N ASP A 503 -1.36 50.00 10.40
CA ASP A 503 -0.72 50.68 11.53
C ASP A 503 -1.34 52.06 11.83
N GLY A 504 -2.67 52.17 11.72
CA GLY A 504 -3.43 53.40 11.96
C GLY A 504 -3.31 54.46 10.85
N ASN A 505 -2.68 54.13 9.72
CA ASN A 505 -2.52 55.03 8.58
C ASN A 505 -3.21 54.47 7.34
N MET A 506 -3.93 55.32 6.61
CA MET A 506 -4.38 54.97 5.26
C MET A 506 -3.21 55.04 4.29
N ASN A 507 -3.11 54.04 3.43
CA ASN A 507 -2.11 53.92 2.39
C ASN A 507 -2.82 53.54 1.09
N TYR A 508 -2.22 53.88 -0.04
CA TYR A 508 -2.61 53.34 -1.35
C TYR A 508 -1.35 53.24 -2.20
N SER A 509 -1.21 52.17 -2.97
CA SER A 509 0.02 51.87 -3.72
C SER A 509 -0.14 51.93 -5.23
N GLY A 510 -1.37 51.95 -5.78
CA GLY A 510 -1.59 51.87 -7.23
C GLY A 510 -0.83 50.70 -7.86
N TRP A 511 -0.76 49.59 -7.12
CA TRP A 511 0.12 48.48 -7.44
C TRP A 511 -0.34 47.79 -8.73
N SER A 512 0.62 47.22 -9.49
CA SER A 512 0.35 46.53 -10.74
C SER A 512 0.82 45.08 -10.67
N GLU A 513 0.25 44.25 -11.54
CA GLU A 513 0.56 42.83 -11.60
C GLU A 513 2.08 42.58 -11.75
N ASN A 514 2.61 41.68 -10.92
CA ASN A 514 4.00 41.25 -11.00
C ASN A 514 4.12 39.73 -11.17
N GLU A 515 5.35 39.26 -11.34
CA GLU A 515 5.66 37.84 -11.54
C GLU A 515 5.19 36.95 -10.36
N LYS A 516 5.20 37.47 -9.12
CA LYS A 516 4.72 36.71 -7.94
C LYS A 516 3.23 36.36 -8.07
N VAL A 517 2.40 37.32 -8.49
CA VAL A 517 0.96 37.10 -8.69
C VAL A 517 0.72 36.16 -9.86
N LYS A 518 1.44 36.34 -10.98
CA LYS A 518 1.35 35.44 -12.15
C LYS A 518 1.64 33.99 -11.77
N ASN A 519 2.70 33.76 -11.00
CA ASN A 519 3.03 32.42 -10.51
C ASN A 519 1.94 31.85 -9.60
N LYS A 520 1.30 32.69 -8.77
CA LYS A 520 0.19 32.24 -7.91
C LYS A 520 -1.10 31.98 -8.68
N ARG A 521 -1.36 32.69 -9.77
CA ARG A 521 -2.43 32.37 -10.74
C ARG A 521 -2.21 31.02 -11.40
N ASP A 522 -0.98 30.76 -11.82
CA ASP A 522 -0.61 29.47 -12.41
C ASP A 522 -0.75 28.31 -11.40
N ASN A 523 -0.29 28.52 -10.15
CA ASN A 523 -0.47 27.55 -9.07
C ASN A 523 -1.95 27.31 -8.76
N PHE A 524 -2.76 28.37 -8.70
CA PHE A 524 -4.21 28.26 -8.51
C PHE A 524 -4.84 27.42 -9.62
N ALA A 525 -4.56 27.74 -10.88
CA ALA A 525 -5.10 27.01 -12.03
C ALA A 525 -4.64 25.54 -12.04
N THR A 526 -3.40 25.27 -11.64
CA THR A 526 -2.88 23.90 -11.49
C THR A 526 -3.68 23.11 -10.46
N ASN A 527 -3.78 23.64 -9.24
CA ASN A 527 -4.38 22.93 -8.10
C ASN A 527 -5.90 22.83 -8.22
N VAL A 528 -6.56 23.91 -8.67
CA VAL A 528 -8.02 23.99 -8.73
C VAL A 528 -8.56 23.44 -10.04
N PHE A 529 -8.06 23.89 -11.20
CA PHE A 529 -8.64 23.50 -12.49
C PHE A 529 -8.11 22.17 -13.03
N SER A 530 -6.94 21.73 -12.55
CA SER A 530 -6.25 20.52 -13.05
C SER A 530 -5.93 19.50 -11.97
N MET A 531 -6.57 19.57 -10.81
CA MET A 531 -6.35 18.64 -9.68
C MET A 531 -4.87 18.54 -9.20
N GLY A 532 -4.07 19.57 -9.41
CA GLY A 532 -2.64 19.59 -9.06
C GLY A 532 -1.69 19.08 -10.16
N ASP A 533 -2.20 18.73 -11.35
CA ASP A 533 -1.39 18.18 -12.43
C ASP A 533 -1.85 18.65 -13.82
N LYS A 534 -0.94 19.24 -14.60
CA LYS A 534 -1.22 19.71 -15.97
C LYS A 534 -0.91 18.69 -17.07
N SER A 535 -0.57 17.45 -16.72
CA SER A 535 -0.25 16.45 -17.73
C SER A 535 -1.43 16.22 -18.68
N GLY A 536 -1.16 16.28 -19.99
CA GLY A 536 -2.14 15.99 -21.05
C GLY A 536 -3.26 17.03 -21.26
N ILE A 537 -3.10 18.25 -20.75
CA ILE A 537 -3.96 19.40 -21.08
C ILE A 537 -3.13 20.52 -21.73
N ASP A 538 -3.77 21.34 -22.56
CA ASP A 538 -3.17 22.61 -22.97
C ASP A 538 -3.19 23.57 -21.79
N SER A 539 -2.02 23.81 -21.21
CA SER A 539 -1.85 24.67 -20.05
C SER A 539 -1.67 26.14 -20.41
N THR A 540 -1.65 26.47 -21.72
CA THR A 540 -1.57 27.85 -22.20
C THR A 540 -2.81 28.60 -21.74
N ASN A 541 -2.63 29.62 -20.90
CA ASN A 541 -3.72 30.45 -20.36
C ASN A 541 -4.78 29.70 -19.54
N LEU A 542 -4.38 28.62 -18.85
CA LEU A 542 -5.31 27.81 -18.05
C LEU A 542 -6.07 28.64 -16.99
N TYR A 543 -5.39 29.60 -16.37
CA TYR A 543 -6.00 30.50 -15.38
C TYR A 543 -7.06 31.42 -16.02
N GLU A 544 -6.72 32.01 -17.16
CA GLU A 544 -7.51 33.00 -17.88
C GLU A 544 -8.81 32.39 -18.41
N ASN A 545 -8.75 31.12 -18.86
CA ASN A 545 -9.91 30.33 -19.26
C ASN A 545 -10.91 30.13 -18.11
N GLY A 546 -10.43 30.02 -16.86
CA GLY A 546 -11.28 29.99 -15.67
C GLY A 546 -12.19 28.77 -15.53
N GLN A 547 -11.87 27.67 -16.22
CA GLN A 547 -12.68 26.44 -16.26
C GLN A 547 -11.92 25.26 -15.67
N VAL A 548 -12.64 24.41 -14.92
CA VAL A 548 -12.12 23.14 -14.43
C VAL A 548 -12.00 22.18 -15.60
N VAL A 549 -10.77 21.72 -15.88
CA VAL A 549 -10.46 20.84 -17.01
C VAL A 549 -10.28 19.39 -16.59
N LYS A 550 -9.93 19.13 -15.33
CA LYS A 550 -9.88 17.78 -14.74
C LYS A 550 -10.84 17.70 -13.55
N ASN A 551 -11.74 16.73 -13.58
CA ASN A 551 -12.72 16.44 -12.53
C ASN A 551 -13.02 14.93 -12.46
N VAL A 552 -13.66 14.45 -11.39
CA VAL A 552 -13.96 13.03 -11.22
C VAL A 552 -14.73 12.49 -12.42
N LYS A 553 -15.71 13.25 -12.91
CA LYS A 553 -16.52 12.90 -14.08
C LYS A 553 -15.71 12.57 -15.34
N ASN A 554 -14.62 13.31 -15.60
CA ASN A 554 -13.83 13.16 -16.82
C ASN A 554 -12.52 12.40 -16.62
N GLN A 555 -12.14 12.08 -15.37
CA GLN A 555 -10.99 11.24 -15.07
C GLN A 555 -11.38 9.78 -14.79
N ILE A 556 -12.66 9.48 -14.52
CA ILE A 556 -13.19 8.14 -14.27
C ILE A 556 -14.25 7.76 -15.31
N ASP A 557 -14.07 6.61 -15.96
CA ASP A 557 -15.11 5.99 -16.79
C ASP A 557 -15.99 5.06 -15.94
N PHE A 558 -17.04 5.64 -15.35
CA PHE A 558 -18.01 4.90 -14.56
C PHE A 558 -18.75 3.81 -15.35
N SER A 559 -18.75 3.85 -16.69
CA SER A 559 -19.36 2.79 -17.51
C SER A 559 -18.56 1.48 -17.49
N LYS A 560 -17.28 1.54 -17.12
CA LYS A 560 -16.40 0.37 -16.95
C LYS A 560 -16.58 -0.32 -15.61
N ILE A 561 -17.20 0.36 -14.66
CA ILE A 561 -17.70 -0.26 -13.44
C ILE A 561 -19.02 -0.92 -13.84
N GLY A 562 -19.08 -2.25 -13.87
CA GLY A 562 -20.29 -2.97 -14.30
C GLY A 562 -21.41 -2.89 -13.26
N GLU A 563 -21.14 -3.36 -12.04
CA GLU A 563 -22.07 -3.36 -10.91
C GLU A 563 -21.38 -2.83 -9.65
N THR A 564 -22.18 -2.28 -8.74
CA THR A 564 -21.73 -1.86 -7.41
C THR A 564 -21.19 -3.06 -6.62
N ARG A 565 -19.91 -3.01 -6.25
CA ARG A 565 -19.22 -4.13 -5.58
C ARG A 565 -18.04 -3.67 -4.71
N ILE A 566 -17.64 -4.54 -3.80
CA ILE A 566 -16.37 -4.43 -3.07
C ILE A 566 -15.40 -5.49 -3.59
N ILE A 567 -14.15 -5.07 -3.82
CA ILE A 567 -13.03 -5.95 -4.14
C ILE A 567 -12.08 -5.96 -2.96
N GLU A 568 -11.74 -7.14 -2.46
CA GLU A 568 -10.84 -7.30 -1.31
C GLU A 568 -9.47 -7.79 -1.76
N SER A 569 -8.43 -7.26 -1.12
CA SER A 569 -7.04 -7.71 -1.28
C SER A 569 -6.35 -7.75 0.08
N SER A 570 -5.18 -8.36 0.16
CA SER A 570 -4.34 -8.38 1.37
C SER A 570 -3.93 -6.98 1.86
N PHE A 571 -3.97 -5.97 0.98
CA PHE A 571 -3.55 -4.60 1.29
C PHE A 571 -4.72 -3.67 1.68
N GLY A 572 -5.97 -4.07 1.38
CA GLY A 572 -7.15 -3.27 1.65
C GLY A 572 -8.29 -3.55 0.65
N LYS A 573 -9.35 -2.75 0.75
CA LYS A 573 -10.59 -2.92 -0.03
C LYS A 573 -10.80 -1.81 -1.04
N ILE A 574 -11.53 -2.09 -2.11
CA ILE A 574 -11.99 -1.08 -3.08
C ILE A 574 -13.50 -1.18 -3.20
N LEU A 575 -14.20 -0.08 -2.94
CA LEU A 575 -15.61 0.05 -3.29
C LEU A 575 -15.69 0.72 -4.66
N LEU A 576 -16.34 0.05 -5.61
CA LEU A 576 -16.69 0.60 -6.92
C LEU A 576 -18.21 0.73 -7.02
N ASN A 577 -18.71 1.93 -7.24
CA ASN A 577 -20.13 2.22 -7.42
C ASN A 577 -20.37 3.13 -8.63
N ASN A 578 -21.16 2.66 -9.58
CA ASN A 578 -21.56 3.41 -10.80
C ASN A 578 -23.03 3.82 -10.80
N THR A 579 -23.74 3.58 -9.69
CA THR A 579 -25.15 3.93 -9.55
C THR A 579 -25.29 5.22 -8.75
N SER A 580 -26.49 5.81 -8.77
CA SER A 580 -26.81 6.96 -7.91
C SER A 580 -26.99 6.58 -6.44
N ASN A 581 -26.76 5.32 -6.06
CA ASN A 581 -26.83 4.91 -4.66
C ASN A 581 -25.75 5.61 -3.85
N ASP A 582 -26.14 6.11 -2.69
CA ASP A 582 -25.22 6.75 -1.78
C ASP A 582 -24.38 5.72 -1.00
N VAL A 583 -23.14 6.09 -0.71
CA VAL A 583 -22.22 5.34 0.14
C VAL A 583 -22.34 5.89 1.55
N ILE A 584 -22.70 5.04 2.50
CA ILE A 584 -22.84 5.39 3.92
C ILE A 584 -21.72 4.71 4.69
N ILE A 585 -20.96 5.49 5.46
CA ILE A 585 -19.87 5.02 6.31
C ILE A 585 -20.26 5.27 7.76
N GLU A 586 -20.49 4.19 8.51
CA GLU A 586 -20.82 4.24 9.94
C GLU A 586 -19.94 3.23 10.69
N ASN A 587 -19.22 3.66 11.73
CA ASN A 587 -18.37 2.77 12.54
C ASN A 587 -17.31 2.02 11.71
N ASN A 588 -16.67 2.69 10.73
CA ASN A 588 -15.78 2.08 9.74
C ASN A 588 -16.45 0.97 8.90
N ARG A 589 -17.78 0.92 8.86
CA ARG A 589 -18.54 -0.03 8.05
C ARG A 589 -19.23 0.71 6.93
N VAL A 590 -19.13 0.15 5.73
CA VAL A 590 -19.66 0.75 4.52
C VAL A 590 -20.92 0.03 4.07
N THR A 591 -21.92 0.82 3.71
CA THR A 591 -23.17 0.39 3.08
C THR A 591 -23.35 1.17 1.78
N CYS A 592 -23.79 0.51 0.71
CA CYS A 592 -24.06 1.17 -0.56
C CYS A 592 -25.14 0.39 -1.32
N GLY A 593 -26.33 1.00 -1.43
CA GLY A 593 -27.52 0.35 -1.98
C GLY A 593 -27.87 -0.96 -1.27
N ASP A 594 -28.52 -1.87 -1.98
CA ASP A 594 -28.89 -3.18 -1.43
C ASP A 594 -27.77 -4.23 -1.46
N ASN A 595 -26.75 -4.03 -2.29
CA ASN A 595 -25.72 -5.02 -2.57
C ASN A 595 -24.58 -5.03 -1.54
N ILE A 596 -24.29 -3.88 -0.92
CA ILE A 596 -23.22 -3.75 0.07
C ILE A 596 -23.88 -3.34 1.37
N LYS A 597 -23.85 -4.23 2.37
CA LYS A 597 -24.41 -3.97 3.69
C LYS A 597 -23.37 -4.21 4.75
N ASN A 598 -22.99 -3.13 5.42
CA ASN A 598 -22.25 -3.19 6.68
C ASN A 598 -20.90 -3.91 6.55
N ILE A 599 -20.04 -3.53 5.61
CA ILE A 599 -18.72 -4.14 5.38
C ILE A 599 -17.62 -3.33 6.07
N ASP A 600 -16.77 -3.99 6.87
CA ASP A 600 -15.62 -3.33 7.52
C ASP A 600 -14.65 -2.72 6.49
N PHE A 601 -14.25 -1.47 6.68
CA PHE A 601 -13.52 -0.66 5.71
C PHE A 601 -12.46 0.24 6.36
N ASN A 602 -11.56 -0.37 7.14
CA ASN A 602 -10.47 0.37 7.80
C ASN A 602 -9.39 0.88 6.82
N LYS A 603 -9.14 0.14 5.74
CA LYS A 603 -8.19 0.51 4.67
C LYS A 603 -8.82 0.29 3.32
N GLY A 604 -8.92 1.34 2.51
CA GLY A 604 -9.51 1.18 1.19
C GLY A 604 -9.71 2.45 0.37
N ILE A 605 -10.10 2.23 -0.88
CA ILE A 605 -10.39 3.27 -1.86
C ILE A 605 -11.88 3.21 -2.20
N ILE A 606 -12.58 4.34 -2.07
CA ILE A 606 -13.98 4.48 -2.44
C ILE A 606 -14.04 5.24 -3.76
N ILE A 607 -14.64 4.64 -4.79
CA ILE A 607 -14.92 5.29 -6.08
C ILE A 607 -16.42 5.18 -6.33
N THR A 608 -17.12 6.31 -6.33
CA THR A 608 -18.59 6.33 -6.41
C THR A 608 -19.13 7.44 -7.29
N SER A 609 -20.20 7.15 -8.04
CA SER A 609 -21.00 8.16 -8.73
C SER A 609 -22.07 8.81 -7.84
N GLY A 610 -22.42 8.20 -6.70
CA GLY A 610 -23.34 8.75 -5.71
C GLY A 610 -22.64 9.63 -4.68
N ASN A 611 -23.39 10.08 -3.67
CA ASN A 611 -22.84 10.84 -2.55
C ASN A 611 -22.15 9.91 -1.54
N VAL A 612 -21.34 10.49 -0.66
CA VAL A 612 -20.70 9.80 0.46
C VAL A 612 -21.13 10.46 1.76
N PHE A 613 -21.84 9.73 2.61
CA PHE A 613 -22.25 10.17 3.93
C PHE A 613 -21.42 9.44 5.00
N ILE A 614 -20.80 10.19 5.89
CA ILE A 614 -19.91 9.68 6.92
C ILE A 614 -20.52 10.05 8.27
N ASP A 615 -20.97 9.04 9.00
CA ASP A 615 -21.50 9.17 10.35
C ASP A 615 -20.37 9.08 11.38
N THR A 616 -20.06 10.24 11.97
CA THR A 616 -19.03 10.38 12.99
C THR A 616 -19.54 10.12 14.40
N THR A 617 -20.81 9.78 14.60
CA THR A 617 -21.41 9.55 15.92
C THR A 617 -20.68 8.44 16.68
N GLY A 618 -20.29 8.70 17.92
CA GLY A 618 -19.58 7.74 18.77
C GLY A 618 -18.49 8.40 19.60
N ASN A 619 -17.97 7.66 20.59
CA ASN A 619 -16.99 8.19 21.53
C ASN A 619 -15.53 7.95 21.11
N ASP A 620 -15.28 6.96 20.24
CA ASP A 620 -13.94 6.62 19.76
C ASP A 620 -13.67 7.28 18.41
N GLU A 621 -12.46 7.80 18.23
CA GLU A 621 -12.01 8.31 16.92
C GLU A 621 -11.98 7.16 15.91
N LYS A 622 -12.72 7.32 14.81
CA LYS A 622 -12.79 6.35 13.72
C LYS A 622 -11.85 6.77 12.61
N VAL A 623 -11.08 5.84 12.07
CA VAL A 623 -10.08 6.13 11.04
C VAL A 623 -10.26 5.24 9.82
N ILE A 624 -10.26 5.84 8.63
CA ILE A 624 -10.10 5.16 7.35
C ILE A 624 -8.77 5.57 6.73
N THR A 625 -7.94 4.60 6.33
CA THR A 625 -6.74 4.87 5.54
C THR A 625 -6.99 4.60 4.06
N GLY A 626 -6.83 5.61 3.21
CA GLY A 626 -7.00 5.51 1.75
C GLY A 626 -7.63 6.77 1.17
N ASN A 627 -8.49 6.61 0.17
CA ASN A 627 -9.05 7.73 -0.60
C ASN A 627 -10.57 7.64 -0.72
N VAL A 628 -11.23 8.80 -0.74
CA VAL A 628 -12.63 8.95 -1.14
C VAL A 628 -12.67 9.73 -2.45
N ILE A 629 -13.22 9.12 -3.50
CA ILE A 629 -13.36 9.70 -4.84
C ILE A 629 -14.83 9.64 -5.24
N ALA A 630 -15.49 10.80 -5.32
CA ALA A 630 -16.94 10.88 -5.51
C ALA A 630 -17.34 11.83 -6.63
N LEU A 631 -18.31 11.43 -7.46
CA LEU A 631 -18.97 12.37 -8.38
C LEU A 631 -19.95 13.28 -7.62
N GLY A 632 -20.56 12.77 -6.55
CA GLY A 632 -21.49 13.51 -5.70
C GLY A 632 -20.81 14.24 -4.54
N ASN A 633 -21.62 14.58 -3.54
CA ASN A 633 -21.21 15.30 -2.33
C ASN A 633 -20.51 14.37 -1.34
N VAL A 634 -19.70 14.95 -0.44
CA VAL A 634 -19.12 14.27 0.71
C VAL A 634 -19.60 14.97 1.99
N GLU A 635 -20.31 14.25 2.84
CA GLU A 635 -20.93 14.81 4.04
C GLU A 635 -20.45 14.11 5.31
N PHE A 636 -20.00 14.90 6.28
CA PHE A 636 -19.63 14.43 7.61
C PHE A 636 -20.66 14.95 8.61
N ASN A 637 -21.40 14.03 9.21
CA ASN A 637 -22.48 14.34 10.14
C ASN A 637 -22.29 13.53 11.43
N GLY A 638 -22.58 14.15 12.58
CA GLY A 638 -22.45 13.51 13.88
C GLY A 638 -21.67 14.37 14.88
N ASN A 639 -21.44 13.83 16.06
CA ASN A 639 -20.81 14.53 17.18
C ASN A 639 -19.48 13.92 17.64
N GLY A 640 -19.05 12.80 17.05
CA GLY A 640 -17.76 12.18 17.35
C GLY A 640 -16.68 12.60 16.35
N ALA A 641 -15.47 12.10 16.58
CA ALA A 641 -14.29 12.38 15.77
C ALA A 641 -14.10 11.32 14.66
N PHE A 642 -13.76 11.78 13.46
CA PHE A 642 -13.46 10.91 12.32
C PHE A 642 -12.21 11.38 11.59
N ALA A 643 -11.38 10.43 11.14
CA ALA A 643 -10.19 10.73 10.36
C ALA A 643 -10.13 9.96 9.04
N ILE A 644 -9.69 10.64 7.98
CA ILE A 644 -9.28 10.01 6.72
C ILE A 644 -7.80 10.27 6.52
N LYS A 645 -7.04 9.20 6.34
CA LYS A 645 -5.60 9.25 6.16
C LYS A 645 -5.21 8.73 4.78
N TYR A 646 -4.69 9.59 3.93
CA TYR A 646 -3.96 9.18 2.74
C TYR A 646 -2.64 8.54 3.15
N ASP A 647 -2.38 7.36 2.59
CA ASP A 647 -1.08 6.68 2.67
C ASP A 647 -0.71 6.20 1.26
N GLU A 648 0.42 6.69 0.76
CA GLU A 648 0.88 6.44 -0.60
C GLU A 648 1.15 4.96 -0.88
N ASP A 649 1.76 4.25 0.07
CA ASP A 649 2.10 2.83 -0.08
C ASP A 649 0.84 1.97 -0.04
N VAL A 650 -0.07 2.23 0.91
CA VAL A 650 -1.37 1.54 1.00
C VAL A 650 -2.19 1.75 -0.26
N THR A 651 -2.34 3.01 -0.71
CA THR A 651 -3.10 3.35 -1.92
C THR A 651 -2.54 2.63 -3.14
N ARG A 652 -1.22 2.72 -3.36
CA ARG A 652 -0.57 2.11 -4.52
C ARG A 652 -0.64 0.59 -4.50
N LYS A 653 -0.46 -0.06 -3.35
CA LYS A 653 -0.57 -1.52 -3.22
C LYS A 653 -1.99 -2.01 -3.45
N ILE A 654 -3.00 -1.30 -2.95
CA ILE A 654 -4.41 -1.61 -3.22
C ILE A 654 -4.70 -1.51 -4.73
N ILE A 655 -4.23 -0.45 -5.40
CA ILE A 655 -4.39 -0.31 -6.86
C ILE A 655 -3.64 -1.39 -7.62
N ALA A 656 -2.38 -1.65 -7.27
CA ALA A 656 -1.52 -2.63 -7.94
C ALA A 656 -2.07 -4.07 -7.83
N ALA A 657 -2.54 -4.47 -6.65
CA ALA A 657 -3.16 -5.77 -6.44
C ALA A 657 -4.45 -5.96 -7.27
N ASN A 658 -5.11 -4.85 -7.65
CA ASN A 658 -6.37 -4.85 -8.40
C ASN A 658 -6.24 -4.24 -9.80
N TYR A 659 -5.01 -4.11 -10.33
CA TYR A 659 -4.73 -3.30 -11.52
C TYR A 659 -5.51 -3.74 -12.77
N ASN A 660 -5.67 -5.06 -12.97
CA ASN A 660 -6.42 -5.59 -14.10
C ASN A 660 -7.88 -5.14 -14.15
N VAL A 661 -8.50 -4.87 -12.99
CA VAL A 661 -9.87 -4.39 -12.89
C VAL A 661 -9.94 -2.86 -13.02
N LEU A 662 -8.91 -2.16 -12.53
CA LEU A 662 -8.91 -0.69 -12.44
C LEU A 662 -8.35 0.03 -13.66
N LYS A 663 -7.48 -0.62 -14.44
CA LYS A 663 -6.72 0.02 -15.54
C LYS A 663 -7.60 0.74 -16.58
N ASP A 664 -8.81 0.23 -16.80
CA ASP A 664 -9.75 0.78 -17.79
C ASP A 664 -10.75 1.77 -17.16
N ILE A 665 -10.80 1.85 -15.83
CA ILE A 665 -11.66 2.79 -15.09
C ILE A 665 -11.04 4.19 -15.09
N PHE A 666 -9.71 4.30 -14.98
CA PHE A 666 -9.02 5.60 -15.00
C PHE A 666 -8.68 6.01 -16.44
N ILE A 667 -9.39 7.01 -16.97
CA ILE A 667 -9.27 7.46 -18.37
C ILE A 667 -8.53 8.78 -18.55
N GLY A 668 -8.11 9.41 -17.45
CA GLY A 668 -7.34 10.65 -17.44
C GLY A 668 -5.92 10.52 -17.98
N SER A 669 -5.20 11.64 -18.02
CA SER A 669 -3.76 11.62 -18.29
C SER A 669 -3.00 11.18 -17.04
N LYS A 670 -2.12 10.19 -17.18
CA LYS A 670 -1.25 9.73 -16.09
C LYS A 670 -0.20 10.78 -15.77
N ILE A 671 0.13 10.92 -14.48
CA ILE A 671 1.26 11.72 -13.99
C ILE A 671 2.56 10.97 -14.29
N VAL A 672 2.61 9.72 -13.83
CA VAL A 672 3.79 8.87 -13.90
C VAL A 672 3.36 7.41 -13.85
N GLU A 673 4.23 6.53 -14.34
CA GLU A 673 4.11 5.08 -14.16
C GLU A 673 5.10 4.64 -13.10
N VAL A 674 4.63 3.86 -12.11
CA VAL A 674 5.47 3.37 -11.01
C VAL A 674 5.36 1.86 -10.90
N GLU A 675 6.46 1.24 -10.53
CA GLU A 675 6.53 -0.19 -10.26
C GLU A 675 6.29 -0.44 -8.77
N VAL A 676 5.25 -1.22 -8.45
CA VAL A 676 4.82 -1.49 -7.08
C VAL A 676 4.98 -2.97 -6.78
N ASN A 677 5.73 -3.29 -5.73
CA ASN A 677 5.86 -4.65 -5.23
C ASN A 677 4.57 -5.05 -4.49
N VAL A 678 3.89 -6.10 -4.98
CA VAL A 678 2.67 -6.67 -4.38
C VAL A 678 2.91 -8.06 -3.77
N GLY A 679 4.17 -8.44 -3.56
CA GLY A 679 4.59 -9.68 -2.90
C GLY A 679 5.84 -10.31 -3.50
N GLU A 680 6.15 -11.51 -3.04
CA GLU A 680 7.22 -12.36 -3.55
C GLU A 680 6.61 -13.61 -4.21
N LYS A 681 7.06 -13.94 -5.42
CA LYS A 681 6.81 -15.22 -6.09
C LYS A 681 7.96 -16.16 -5.74
N VAL A 682 7.65 -17.32 -5.17
CA VAL A 682 8.67 -18.33 -4.89
C VAL A 682 8.83 -19.24 -6.09
N ASN A 683 9.98 -19.14 -6.75
CA ASN A 683 10.43 -20.09 -7.77
C ASN A 683 11.28 -21.17 -7.08
N ILE A 684 10.82 -22.41 -7.21
CA ILE A 684 11.56 -23.59 -6.79
C ILE A 684 12.56 -23.93 -7.92
N GLY A 685 13.85 -23.94 -7.60
CA GLY A 685 14.93 -24.21 -8.56
C GLY A 685 14.86 -25.59 -9.22
N ASN A 686 15.61 -25.79 -10.30
CA ASN A 686 15.77 -27.08 -10.99
C ASN A 686 17.13 -27.70 -10.66
N SER A 687 17.37 -28.11 -9.40
CA SER A 687 18.61 -28.80 -9.06
C SER A 687 18.38 -29.99 -8.13
N SER A 688 17.96 -31.12 -8.71
CA SER A 688 18.12 -32.42 -8.06
C SER A 688 19.49 -32.98 -8.45
N ASN A 689 20.43 -33.05 -7.50
CA ASN A 689 21.51 -34.06 -7.36
C ASN A 689 22.58 -33.53 -6.41
N GLY A 690 22.47 -33.84 -5.12
CA GLY A 690 23.46 -33.37 -4.13
C GLY A 690 23.37 -33.94 -2.72
N TYR A 691 22.26 -34.59 -2.34
CA TYR A 691 22.09 -35.15 -1.00
C TYR A 691 23.21 -36.13 -0.64
N ASP A 692 23.91 -35.88 0.46
CA ASP A 692 24.86 -36.83 1.02
C ASP A 692 24.10 -38.04 1.59
N VAL A 693 24.50 -39.25 1.21
CA VAL A 693 23.94 -40.52 1.71
C VAL A 693 23.86 -40.55 3.23
N SER A 694 24.81 -39.92 3.92
CA SER A 694 24.82 -39.85 5.39
C SER A 694 23.62 -39.12 6.00
N THR A 695 22.96 -38.25 5.24
CA THR A 695 21.76 -37.50 5.68
C THR A 695 20.50 -38.36 5.73
N TYR A 696 20.44 -39.43 4.92
CA TYR A 696 19.23 -40.24 4.77
C TYR A 696 19.42 -41.74 5.03
N LEU A 697 20.65 -42.23 5.17
CA LEU A 697 20.95 -43.63 5.44
C LEU A 697 22.12 -43.78 6.42
N SER A 698 21.86 -44.50 7.52
CA SER A 698 22.91 -44.96 8.43
C SER A 698 22.76 -46.44 8.75
N ASN A 699 23.87 -47.13 9.01
CA ASN A 699 23.86 -48.50 9.50
C ASN A 699 24.46 -48.58 10.91
N ARG A 700 23.88 -49.43 11.76
CA ARG A 700 24.29 -49.58 13.16
C ARG A 700 24.21 -51.05 13.57
N ARG A 701 24.80 -51.37 14.74
CA ARG A 701 24.66 -52.66 15.42
C ARG A 701 25.12 -53.88 14.59
N TRP A 702 26.15 -53.72 13.77
CA TRP A 702 26.79 -54.83 13.07
C TRP A 702 27.21 -55.93 14.05
N LYS A 703 26.70 -57.14 13.88
CA LYS A 703 27.08 -58.29 14.71
C LYS A 703 27.05 -59.60 13.95
N MET A 704 27.96 -60.48 14.32
CA MET A 704 27.98 -61.86 13.86
C MET A 704 26.99 -62.70 14.69
N LEU A 705 26.11 -63.44 14.00
CA LEU A 705 25.25 -64.43 14.64
C LEU A 705 25.98 -65.77 14.69
N LYS A 706 25.82 -66.48 15.83
CA LYS A 706 26.49 -67.78 16.07
C LYS A 706 25.96 -68.88 15.18
#